data_AF-A0A6P5K5T7-F1
#
_entry.id   AF-A0A6P5K5T7-F1
#
_cell.length_a   1.000
_cell.length_b   1.000
_cell.length_c   1.000
_cell.angle_alpha   90.00
_cell.angle_beta   90.00
_cell.angle_gamma   90.00
#
_symmetry.space_group_name_H-M   'P 1'
#
loop_
_entity.id
_entity.type
_entity.pdbx_description
1 polymer ?
#
loop_
_entity_poly.entity_id
_entity_poly.type
_entity_poly.pdbx_seq_one_letter_code
_entity_poly.pdbx_strand_id
1 'polypeptide(L)'
;MCRSLRYCISHCLYTAMTRLEEVNREVNMHSSVRYLGYLARINLLVAICLGLYVRWEKTADSLILVIFILGLFVLGIASILYYYFSMEAASLSLSNLWFGFLLGLLCFLDNTPFKKDVKEEVTKYLLLTSIVLRILCALVERICGCVRHRPTLLTTVEFLELVGFAIASTIMLVEKSVSVILLVVGLAMLIIDLRMKSFLAIPNLVIFGVLLFFSSLETPQNPIAFACFFICLITDPFLDIYFSGLSVTERWKPYLYRGRICRRFSVIFIGLIELTFFILSAFKLGNPYLWYFVIPGFSIFGIFWMVCHIIFLITLWGFHTKLNDCHKVYYTHRADNNSLDRVMASKGMRHFCLISEQLVFFSLLATAILGAVSWQPTNGIFLSMFLIVLPLESMAHGLFHELGNCLGGTCVGYAVVIPTNFCSPDGQPTLLPPDHVQELNLRSTGMLNAIQRFFAYHMIETYGCDYSTSGFSLDTLHSKLKAFLELRTTDGPRHDTYVLYYSGHTHGTGEWALAGGDTLRLDTLLEWWREKNGSFCSRLIIVLDNENSIPWVKEVRKINDQYIAVQGAEMTKVVDLEEADPAQLGDFTRDWVEYNCNANSNISWTEKGRAVKAVYGVSKRWSDYTLHLPTGSDVAKHWMLYFPRITYPLVHLANWLCGLNLFWICKACFRCLKRLKMRWFLPAVLDTGQGFKLVKS
;
A
#
# COMPACT_ATOMS: atom_id res chain seq x y z
N MET A 1 3.81 17.04 -4.39
CA MET A 1 4.78 17.55 -5.37
C MET A 1 5.36 16.46 -6.26
N CYS A 2 6.01 15.42 -5.70
CA CYS A 2 6.66 14.37 -6.50
C CYS A 2 5.71 13.61 -7.46
N ARG A 3 4.43 13.40 -7.10
CA ARG A 3 3.43 12.78 -8.01
C ARG A 3 3.10 13.64 -9.24
N SER A 4 3.05 14.96 -9.11
CA SER A 4 2.75 15.89 -10.22
C SER A 4 3.94 16.02 -11.17
N LEU A 5 5.15 16.12 -10.62
CA LEU A 5 6.40 16.18 -11.39
C LEU A 5 6.65 14.86 -12.14
N ARG A 6 6.38 13.72 -11.49
CA ARG A 6 6.44 12.38 -12.11
C ARG A 6 5.42 12.22 -13.22
N TYR A 7 4.19 12.70 -13.02
CA TYR A 7 3.16 12.68 -14.05
C TYR A 7 3.53 13.59 -15.24
N CYS A 8 4.06 14.79 -14.98
CA CYS A 8 4.46 15.71 -16.04
C CYS A 8 5.62 15.16 -16.88
N ILE A 9 6.65 14.60 -16.23
CA ILE A 9 7.80 13.99 -16.93
C ILE A 9 7.36 12.73 -17.68
N SER A 10 6.56 11.84 -17.07
CA SER A 10 6.09 10.64 -17.76
C SER A 10 5.19 10.98 -18.93
N HIS A 11 4.33 12.00 -18.81
CA HIS A 11 3.44 12.43 -19.88
C HIS A 11 4.22 13.12 -21.00
N CYS A 12 5.22 13.95 -20.69
CA CYS A 12 6.09 14.58 -21.69
C CYS A 12 6.95 13.54 -22.43
N LEU A 13 7.50 12.55 -21.72
CA LEU A 13 8.23 11.44 -22.33
C LEU A 13 7.31 10.58 -23.21
N TYR A 14 6.12 10.24 -22.72
CA TYR A 14 5.14 9.47 -23.47
C TYR A 14 4.70 10.20 -24.75
N THR A 15 4.37 11.49 -24.66
CA THR A 15 3.98 12.31 -25.84
C THR A 15 5.13 12.55 -26.82
N ALA A 16 6.36 12.71 -26.34
CA ALA A 16 7.53 12.79 -27.22
C ALA A 16 7.76 11.45 -27.96
N MET A 17 7.48 10.33 -27.31
CA MET A 17 7.64 9.00 -27.90
C MET A 17 6.53 8.59 -28.84
N THR A 18 5.25 8.88 -28.54
CA THR A 18 4.17 8.64 -29.51
C THR A 18 4.43 9.39 -30.81
N ARG A 19 5.00 10.61 -30.71
CA ARG A 19 5.47 11.34 -31.89
C ARG A 19 6.66 10.68 -32.58
N LEU A 20 7.61 10.10 -31.86
CA LEU A 20 8.75 9.41 -32.45
C LEU A 20 8.33 8.10 -33.15
N GLU A 21 7.36 7.38 -32.58
CA GLU A 21 6.79 6.14 -33.11
C GLU A 21 5.91 6.40 -34.35
N GLU A 22 5.19 7.52 -34.36
CA GLU A 22 4.48 8.02 -35.56
C GLU A 22 5.45 8.39 -36.70
N VAL A 23 6.63 8.92 -36.37
CA VAL A 23 7.65 9.33 -37.36
C VAL A 23 8.46 8.15 -37.90
N ASN A 24 8.71 7.10 -37.11
CA ASN A 24 9.57 5.96 -37.48
C ASN A 24 8.80 4.66 -37.81
N ARG A 25 7.66 4.76 -38.51
CA ARG A 25 6.78 3.62 -38.87
C ARG A 25 7.47 2.40 -39.51
N GLU A 26 8.68 2.55 -40.05
CA GLU A 26 9.42 1.48 -40.74
C GLU A 26 10.27 0.58 -39.84
N VAL A 27 10.65 1.02 -38.63
CA VAL A 27 11.48 0.22 -37.70
C VAL A 27 10.69 -0.09 -36.44
N ASN A 28 10.35 -1.37 -36.23
CA ASN A 28 9.66 -1.82 -35.02
C ASN A 28 10.58 -1.63 -33.80
N MET A 29 10.39 -0.55 -33.04
CA MET A 29 11.21 -0.16 -31.88
C MET A 29 11.37 -1.32 -30.87
N HIS A 30 10.32 -2.14 -30.70
CA HIS A 30 10.35 -3.30 -29.81
C HIS A 30 11.37 -4.36 -30.26
N SER A 31 11.60 -4.50 -31.56
CA SER A 31 12.63 -5.41 -32.10
C SER A 31 14.04 -4.90 -31.82
N SER A 32 14.30 -3.61 -32.05
CA SER A 32 15.60 -2.97 -31.81
C SER A 32 16.00 -3.02 -30.33
N VAL A 33 15.04 -2.78 -29.43
CA VAL A 33 15.25 -2.90 -27.97
C VAL A 33 15.60 -4.34 -27.58
N ARG A 34 14.94 -5.33 -28.18
CA ARG A 34 15.24 -6.75 -27.94
C ARG A 34 16.65 -7.13 -28.40
N TYR A 35 17.10 -6.61 -29.56
CA TYR A 35 18.47 -6.81 -30.03
C TYR A 35 19.52 -6.18 -29.13
N LEU A 36 19.24 -4.99 -28.57
CA LEU A 36 20.12 -4.35 -27.59
C LEU A 36 20.28 -5.20 -26.32
N GLY A 37 19.19 -5.81 -25.84
CA GLY A 37 19.22 -6.76 -24.73
C GLY A 37 20.06 -8.00 -25.02
N TYR A 38 19.94 -8.56 -26.23
CA TYR A 38 20.79 -9.69 -26.66
C TYR A 38 22.27 -9.31 -26.76
N LEU A 39 22.57 -8.12 -27.31
CA LEU A 39 23.93 -7.60 -27.41
C LEU A 39 24.58 -7.48 -26.02
N ALA A 40 23.85 -6.97 -25.03
CA ALA A 40 24.35 -6.87 -23.66
C ALA A 40 24.71 -8.24 -23.07
N ARG A 41 23.87 -9.26 -23.29
CA ARG A 41 24.13 -10.64 -22.82
C ARG A 41 25.30 -11.31 -23.55
N ILE A 42 25.43 -11.10 -24.86
CA ILE A 42 26.57 -11.63 -25.64
C ILE A 42 27.86 -10.98 -25.19
N ASN A 43 27.89 -9.65 -25.02
CA ASN A 43 29.05 -8.92 -24.54
C ASN A 43 29.49 -9.40 -23.15
N LEU A 44 28.54 -9.65 -22.25
CA LEU A 44 28.81 -10.23 -20.93
C LEU A 44 29.39 -11.64 -21.04
N LEU A 45 28.84 -12.50 -21.90
CA LEU A 45 29.37 -13.85 -22.13
C LEU A 45 30.81 -13.81 -22.64
N VAL A 46 31.10 -12.95 -23.62
CA VAL A 46 32.46 -12.78 -24.16
C VAL A 46 33.42 -12.30 -23.08
N ALA A 47 33.00 -11.34 -22.24
CA ALA A 47 33.80 -10.87 -21.11
C ALA A 47 34.14 -12.00 -20.14
N ILE A 48 33.14 -12.80 -19.76
CA ILE A 48 33.30 -13.93 -18.84
C ILE A 48 34.23 -14.99 -19.43
N CYS A 49 34.01 -15.40 -20.68
CA CYS A 49 34.84 -16.40 -21.35
C CYS A 49 36.30 -15.93 -21.48
N LEU A 50 36.53 -14.67 -21.87
CA LEU A 50 37.87 -14.11 -21.97
C LEU A 50 38.56 -14.08 -20.60
N GLY A 51 37.85 -13.64 -19.55
CA GLY A 51 38.40 -13.62 -18.20
C GLY A 51 38.79 -15.01 -17.68
N LEU A 52 37.96 -16.01 -17.89
CA LEU A 52 38.27 -17.39 -17.48
C LEU A 52 39.40 -17.98 -18.33
N TYR A 53 39.44 -17.68 -19.63
CA TYR A 53 40.51 -18.11 -20.52
C TYR A 53 41.88 -17.55 -20.11
N VAL A 54 41.97 -16.26 -19.76
CA VAL A 54 43.22 -15.64 -19.30
C VAL A 54 43.74 -16.33 -18.03
N ARG A 55 42.84 -16.64 -17.10
CA ARG A 55 43.21 -17.36 -15.87
C ARG A 55 43.73 -18.76 -16.22
N TRP A 56 43.01 -19.52 -17.05
CA TRP A 56 43.45 -20.84 -17.49
C TRP A 56 44.80 -20.84 -18.23
N GLU A 57 44.98 -19.92 -19.19
CA GLU A 57 46.22 -19.79 -19.98
C GLU A 57 47.46 -19.59 -19.11
N LYS A 58 47.29 -18.90 -17.97
CA LYS A 58 48.40 -18.55 -17.08
C LYS A 58 48.58 -19.51 -15.90
N THR A 59 47.50 -20.09 -15.36
CA THR A 59 47.58 -21.02 -14.23
C THR A 59 47.72 -22.47 -14.66
N ALA A 60 47.34 -22.81 -15.90
CA ALA A 60 47.18 -24.17 -16.39
C ALA A 60 46.29 -25.04 -15.47
N ASP A 61 45.38 -24.41 -14.71
CA ASP A 61 44.52 -25.11 -13.75
C ASP A 61 43.47 -25.95 -14.49
N SER A 62 43.51 -27.26 -14.25
CA SER A 62 42.58 -28.22 -14.86
C SER A 62 41.13 -27.99 -14.42
N LEU A 63 40.90 -27.39 -13.24
CA LEU A 63 39.56 -27.07 -12.77
C LEU A 63 38.86 -26.04 -13.68
N ILE A 64 39.57 -25.02 -14.15
CA ILE A 64 39.01 -24.00 -15.04
C ILE A 64 38.62 -24.63 -16.39
N LEU A 65 39.45 -25.54 -16.89
CA LEU A 65 39.16 -26.29 -18.13
C LEU A 65 37.92 -27.17 -17.98
N VAL A 66 37.80 -27.90 -16.86
CA VAL A 66 36.61 -28.71 -16.56
C VAL A 66 35.36 -27.85 -16.49
N ILE A 67 35.41 -26.68 -15.87
CA ILE A 67 34.30 -25.74 -15.81
C ILE A 67 33.93 -25.24 -17.22
N PHE A 68 34.90 -25.00 -18.09
CA PHE A 68 34.65 -24.57 -19.46
C PHE A 68 33.91 -25.65 -20.27
N ILE A 69 34.35 -26.91 -20.16
CA ILE A 69 33.71 -28.07 -20.79
C ILE A 69 32.28 -28.24 -20.25
N LEU A 70 32.11 -28.16 -18.92
CA LEU A 70 30.79 -28.23 -18.29
C LEU A 70 29.88 -27.10 -18.78
N GLY A 71 30.41 -25.90 -18.97
CA GLY A 71 29.65 -24.76 -19.49
C GLY A 71 29.16 -24.95 -20.91
N LEU A 72 30.01 -25.50 -21.79
CA LEU A 72 29.58 -25.88 -23.14
C LEU A 72 28.48 -26.94 -23.11
N PHE A 73 28.59 -27.92 -22.21
CA PHE A 73 27.57 -28.95 -22.03
C PHE A 73 26.23 -28.37 -21.54
N VAL A 74 26.27 -27.49 -20.53
CA VAL A 74 25.10 -26.80 -19.98
C VAL A 74 24.42 -25.91 -21.03
N LEU A 75 25.19 -25.13 -21.80
CA LEU A 75 24.66 -24.32 -22.90
C LEU A 75 24.11 -25.19 -24.05
N GLY A 76 24.75 -26.33 -24.33
CA GLY A 76 24.26 -27.33 -25.28
C GLY A 76 22.90 -27.89 -24.87
N ILE A 77 22.76 -28.33 -23.62
CA ILE A 77 21.48 -28.79 -23.07
C ILE A 77 20.43 -27.67 -23.10
N ALA A 78 20.79 -26.45 -22.70
CA ALA A 78 19.86 -25.31 -22.77
C ALA A 78 19.37 -25.09 -24.20
N SER A 79 20.25 -25.19 -25.19
CA SER A 79 19.90 -25.06 -26.61
C SER A 79 19.00 -26.20 -27.09
N ILE A 80 19.29 -27.44 -26.67
CA ILE A 80 18.45 -28.61 -27.01
C ILE A 80 17.05 -28.45 -26.40
N LEU A 81 16.96 -28.08 -25.13
CA LEU A 81 15.68 -27.84 -24.44
C LEU A 81 14.87 -26.74 -25.11
N TYR A 82 15.55 -25.69 -25.61
CA TYR A 82 14.90 -24.59 -26.32
C TYR A 82 14.36 -25.03 -27.69
N TYR A 83 15.22 -25.57 -28.55
CA TYR A 83 14.89 -25.84 -29.95
C TYR A 83 14.13 -27.15 -30.17
N TYR A 84 14.48 -28.23 -29.46
CA TYR A 84 13.88 -29.54 -29.70
C TYR A 84 12.66 -29.81 -28.81
N PHE A 85 12.71 -29.39 -27.54
CA PHE A 85 11.64 -29.67 -26.58
C PHE A 85 10.67 -28.49 -26.39
N SER A 86 10.92 -27.33 -27.00
CA SER A 86 10.15 -26.09 -26.80
C SER A 86 10.00 -25.69 -25.32
N MET A 87 10.94 -26.13 -24.48
CA MET A 87 10.95 -25.87 -23.03
C MET A 87 11.71 -24.57 -22.74
N GLU A 88 11.17 -23.44 -23.21
CA GLU A 88 11.82 -22.12 -23.12
C GLU A 88 12.17 -21.74 -21.67
N ALA A 89 11.26 -21.98 -20.73
CA ALA A 89 11.45 -21.62 -19.33
C ALA A 89 12.62 -22.41 -18.69
N ALA A 90 12.74 -23.70 -19.00
CA ALA A 90 13.79 -24.55 -18.46
C ALA A 90 15.16 -24.18 -19.05
N SER A 91 15.21 -23.93 -20.36
CA SER A 91 16.41 -23.44 -21.06
C SER A 91 16.92 -22.11 -20.49
N LEU A 92 16.03 -21.11 -20.39
CA LEU A 92 16.36 -19.80 -19.81
C LEU A 92 16.78 -19.92 -18.35
N SER A 93 16.14 -20.80 -17.58
CA SER A 93 16.49 -21.03 -16.18
C SER A 93 17.91 -21.58 -16.04
N LEU A 94 18.25 -22.60 -16.83
CA LEU A 94 19.58 -23.21 -16.84
C LEU A 94 20.66 -22.19 -17.26
N SER A 95 20.36 -21.38 -18.28
CA SER A 95 21.26 -20.32 -18.74
C SER A 95 21.51 -19.25 -17.68
N ASN A 96 20.48 -18.72 -17.03
CA ASN A 96 20.62 -17.68 -16.00
C ASN A 96 21.38 -18.19 -14.77
N LEU A 97 21.12 -19.43 -14.34
CA LEU A 97 21.88 -20.09 -13.28
C LEU A 97 23.37 -20.16 -13.63
N TRP A 98 23.68 -20.54 -14.87
CA TRP A 98 25.05 -20.66 -15.35
C TRP A 98 25.76 -19.30 -15.45
N PHE A 99 25.06 -18.25 -15.91
CA PHE A 99 25.61 -16.89 -15.93
C PHE A 99 25.98 -16.40 -14.52
N GLY A 100 25.11 -16.60 -13.53
CA GLY A 100 25.40 -16.29 -12.14
C GLY A 100 26.62 -17.04 -11.62
N PHE A 101 26.72 -18.33 -11.93
CA PHE A 101 27.85 -19.17 -11.53
C PHE A 101 29.18 -18.71 -12.13
N LEU A 102 29.24 -18.50 -13.45
CA LEU A 102 30.48 -18.08 -14.11
C LEU A 102 30.94 -16.68 -13.67
N LEU A 103 30.00 -15.76 -13.46
CA LEU A 103 30.33 -14.41 -12.99
C LEU A 103 30.82 -14.44 -11.53
N GLY A 104 30.26 -15.31 -10.69
CA GLY A 104 30.76 -15.59 -9.35
C GLY A 104 32.18 -16.15 -9.37
N LEU A 105 32.45 -17.13 -10.23
CA LEU A 105 33.79 -17.71 -10.41
C LEU A 105 34.83 -16.64 -10.75
N LEU A 106 34.49 -15.72 -11.67
CA LEU A 106 35.33 -14.60 -12.06
C LEU A 106 35.63 -13.62 -10.91
N CYS A 107 34.73 -13.53 -9.92
CA CYS A 107 34.90 -12.68 -8.74
C CYS A 107 35.86 -13.29 -7.71
N PHE A 108 35.83 -14.62 -7.53
CA PHE A 108 36.53 -15.31 -6.45
C PHE A 108 37.91 -15.83 -6.82
N LEU A 109 38.16 -16.10 -8.11
CA LEU A 109 39.49 -16.51 -8.58
C LEU A 109 40.50 -15.37 -8.42
N ASP A 110 41.71 -15.71 -7.99
CA ASP A 110 42.78 -14.73 -7.72
C ASP A 110 43.16 -13.94 -8.98
N ASN A 111 43.35 -12.62 -8.79
CA ASN A 111 43.69 -11.66 -9.84
C ASN A 111 45.08 -11.07 -9.69
N THR A 112 45.77 -11.36 -8.59
CA THR A 112 47.09 -10.78 -8.29
C THR A 112 48.15 -11.04 -9.37
N PRO A 113 48.22 -12.20 -10.06
CA PRO A 113 49.25 -12.43 -11.08
C PRO A 113 48.96 -11.73 -12.42
N PHE A 114 47.72 -11.29 -12.64
CA PHE A 114 47.22 -10.93 -13.98
C PHE A 114 47.00 -9.42 -14.17
N LYS A 115 47.37 -8.60 -13.16
CA LYS A 115 47.12 -7.14 -13.17
C LYS A 115 47.75 -6.39 -14.36
N LYS A 116 48.79 -6.95 -15.00
CA LYS A 116 49.50 -6.35 -16.14
C LYS A 116 49.16 -6.99 -17.49
N ASP A 117 48.26 -7.97 -17.54
CA ASP A 117 47.89 -8.64 -18.79
C ASP A 117 46.86 -7.80 -19.57
N VAL A 118 47.14 -7.56 -20.85
CA VAL A 118 46.26 -6.82 -21.77
C VAL A 118 44.90 -7.50 -21.88
N LYS A 119 44.84 -8.83 -21.87
CA LYS A 119 43.58 -9.58 -22.00
C LYS A 119 42.69 -9.45 -20.75
N GLU A 120 43.27 -9.31 -19.57
CA GLU A 120 42.52 -9.04 -18.33
C GLU A 120 42.01 -7.59 -18.32
N GLU A 121 42.76 -6.64 -18.88
CA GLU A 121 42.29 -5.25 -19.04
C GLU A 121 41.10 -5.17 -20.02
N VAL A 122 41.19 -5.86 -21.17
CA VAL A 122 40.07 -6.00 -22.12
C VAL A 122 38.84 -6.61 -21.43
N THR A 123 39.03 -7.64 -20.61
CA THR A 123 37.93 -8.25 -19.83
C THR A 123 37.24 -7.21 -18.94
N LYS A 124 37.98 -6.36 -18.24
CA LYS A 124 37.43 -5.30 -17.39
C LYS A 124 36.63 -4.27 -18.19
N TYR A 125 37.13 -3.84 -19.35
CA TYR A 125 36.39 -2.92 -20.22
C TYR A 125 35.11 -3.55 -20.78
N LEU A 126 35.14 -4.84 -21.15
CA LEU A 126 33.95 -5.55 -21.61
C LEU A 126 32.89 -5.69 -20.50
N LEU A 127 33.30 -5.94 -19.25
CA LEU A 127 32.39 -5.95 -18.10
C LEU A 127 31.77 -4.57 -17.87
N LEU A 128 32.57 -3.50 -17.91
CA LEU A 128 32.07 -2.13 -17.77
C LEU A 128 31.09 -1.76 -18.91
N THR A 129 31.42 -2.16 -20.13
CA THR A 129 30.55 -1.97 -21.30
C THR A 129 29.23 -2.73 -21.13
N SER A 130 29.26 -3.94 -20.55
CA SER A 130 28.06 -4.72 -20.25
C SER A 130 27.15 -4.00 -19.25
N ILE A 131 27.71 -3.36 -18.22
CA ILE A 131 26.95 -2.53 -17.27
C ILE A 131 26.26 -1.38 -18.00
N VAL A 132 27.00 -0.63 -18.82
CA VAL A 132 26.45 0.54 -19.54
C VAL A 132 25.35 0.11 -20.50
N LEU A 133 25.58 -0.95 -21.30
CA LEU A 133 24.58 -1.49 -22.21
C LEU A 133 23.32 -1.96 -21.47
N ARG A 134 23.49 -2.60 -20.30
CA ARG A 134 22.36 -3.05 -19.47
C ARG A 134 21.52 -1.89 -18.96
N ILE A 135 22.16 -0.84 -18.43
CA ILE A 135 21.47 0.36 -17.94
C ILE A 135 20.73 1.06 -19.09
N LEU A 136 21.39 1.25 -20.23
CA LEU A 136 20.77 1.87 -21.41
C LEU A 136 19.58 1.06 -21.91
N CYS A 137 19.73 -0.26 -22.03
CA CYS A 137 18.65 -1.15 -22.45
C CYS A 137 17.45 -1.07 -21.49
N ALA A 138 17.70 -1.19 -20.18
CA ALA A 138 16.68 -1.13 -19.15
C ALA A 138 15.94 0.21 -19.10
N LEU A 139 16.65 1.31 -19.39
CA LEU A 139 16.07 2.65 -19.47
C LEU A 139 15.22 2.82 -20.73
N VAL A 140 15.71 2.38 -21.89
CA VAL A 140 14.99 2.43 -23.15
C VAL A 140 13.72 1.56 -23.08
N GLU A 141 13.80 0.34 -22.55
CA GLU A 141 12.63 -0.55 -22.37
C GLU A 141 11.48 0.13 -21.61
N ARG A 142 11.82 0.90 -20.57
CA ARG A 142 10.84 1.59 -19.70
C ARG A 142 10.31 2.87 -20.32
N ILE A 143 11.18 3.65 -20.97
CA ILE A 143 10.78 4.85 -21.69
C ILE A 143 9.84 4.46 -22.83
N CYS A 144 10.17 3.43 -23.61
CA CYS A 144 9.33 2.85 -24.68
C CYS A 144 8.07 2.12 -24.19
N GLY A 145 7.81 2.01 -22.88
CA GLY A 145 6.65 1.28 -22.36
C GLY A 145 6.62 -0.22 -22.72
N CYS A 146 7.77 -0.80 -23.08
CA CYS A 146 7.87 -2.20 -23.50
C CYS A 146 7.82 -3.18 -22.31
N VAL A 147 7.89 -2.68 -21.08
CA VAL A 147 7.90 -3.50 -19.86
C VAL A 147 6.48 -3.71 -19.33
N ARG A 148 6.08 -4.99 -19.20
CA ARG A 148 4.89 -5.38 -18.42
C ARG A 148 5.28 -5.61 -16.96
N HIS A 149 4.94 -4.66 -16.10
CA HIS A 149 5.17 -4.80 -14.66
C HIS A 149 4.26 -5.89 -14.06
N ARG A 150 4.87 -6.91 -13.45
CA ARG A 150 4.18 -7.99 -12.73
C ARG A 150 4.44 -7.90 -11.24
N PRO A 151 3.46 -8.24 -10.38
CA PRO A 151 3.65 -8.27 -8.94
C PRO A 151 4.41 -9.55 -8.55
N THR A 152 5.71 -9.44 -8.35
CA THR A 152 6.60 -10.51 -7.89
C THR A 152 7.52 -9.96 -6.81
N LEU A 153 7.96 -10.81 -5.87
CA LEU A 153 9.00 -10.41 -4.89
C LEU A 153 10.38 -10.41 -5.57
N LEU A 154 10.72 -11.54 -6.19
CA LEU A 154 11.94 -11.76 -6.94
C LEU A 154 11.57 -12.41 -8.27
N THR A 155 12.22 -12.01 -9.37
CA THR A 155 12.04 -12.66 -10.66
C THR A 155 12.81 -13.99 -10.70
N THR A 156 12.38 -14.91 -11.56
CA THR A 156 13.09 -16.18 -11.76
C THR A 156 14.52 -15.98 -12.24
N VAL A 157 14.77 -14.94 -13.05
CA VAL A 157 16.10 -14.56 -13.53
C VAL A 157 16.99 -14.14 -12.37
N GLU A 158 16.56 -13.16 -11.58
CA GLU A 158 17.31 -12.69 -10.40
C GLU A 158 17.58 -13.83 -9.41
N PHE A 159 16.57 -14.66 -9.12
CA PHE A 159 16.72 -15.80 -8.23
C PHE A 159 17.80 -16.78 -8.70
N LEU A 160 17.77 -17.16 -9.98
CA LEU A 160 18.71 -18.14 -10.53
C LEU A 160 20.13 -17.57 -10.66
N GLU A 161 20.28 -16.30 -11.03
CA GLU A 161 21.59 -15.64 -11.05
C GLU A 161 22.20 -15.54 -9.64
N LEU A 162 21.39 -15.19 -8.63
CA LEU A 162 21.80 -15.18 -7.22
C LEU A 162 22.20 -16.58 -6.73
N VAL A 163 21.41 -17.61 -7.03
CA VAL A 163 21.73 -19.00 -6.67
C VAL A 163 23.01 -19.47 -7.34
N GLY A 164 23.20 -19.17 -8.64
CA GLY A 164 24.42 -19.49 -9.37
C GLY A 164 25.64 -18.85 -8.73
N PHE A 165 25.55 -17.56 -8.40
CA PHE A 165 26.62 -16.82 -7.73
C PHE A 165 26.94 -17.39 -6.32
N ALA A 166 25.92 -17.77 -5.55
CA ALA A 166 26.09 -18.44 -4.27
C ALA A 166 26.80 -19.79 -4.40
N ILE A 167 26.46 -20.60 -5.42
CA ILE A 167 27.12 -21.88 -5.68
C ILE A 167 28.60 -21.66 -6.02
N ALA A 168 28.93 -20.64 -6.81
CA ALA A 168 30.32 -20.32 -7.16
C ALA A 168 31.19 -20.00 -5.93
N SER A 169 30.60 -19.46 -4.86
CA SER A 169 31.33 -19.14 -3.63
C SER A 169 31.87 -20.38 -2.89
N THR A 170 31.35 -21.57 -3.18
CA THR A 170 31.79 -22.83 -2.55
C THR A 170 33.22 -23.23 -2.89
N ILE A 171 33.82 -22.60 -3.91
CA ILE A 171 35.24 -22.75 -4.28
C ILE A 171 36.15 -22.08 -3.24
N MET A 172 35.63 -21.12 -2.48
CA MET A 172 36.37 -20.46 -1.39
C MET A 172 36.36 -21.32 -0.12
N LEU A 173 37.26 -20.98 0.83
CA LEU A 173 37.23 -21.52 2.20
C LEU A 173 35.82 -21.40 2.82
N VAL A 174 35.41 -22.41 3.58
CA VAL A 174 34.04 -22.54 4.14
C VAL A 174 33.57 -21.28 4.88
N GLU A 175 34.42 -20.65 5.67
CA GLU A 175 34.07 -19.42 6.40
C GLU A 175 33.75 -18.23 5.47
N LYS A 176 34.54 -18.06 4.41
CA LYS A 176 34.35 -17.00 3.42
C LYS A 176 33.15 -17.28 2.52
N SER A 177 32.95 -18.54 2.15
CA SER A 177 31.80 -18.94 1.33
C SER A 177 30.48 -18.70 2.05
N VAL A 178 30.39 -19.02 3.36
CA VAL A 178 29.20 -18.71 4.17
C VAL A 178 28.93 -17.20 4.22
N SER A 179 29.96 -16.38 4.40
CA SER A 179 29.81 -14.92 4.41
C SER A 179 29.25 -14.37 3.09
N VAL A 180 29.72 -14.90 1.96
CA VAL A 180 29.25 -14.54 0.62
C VAL A 180 27.82 -15.03 0.37
N ILE A 181 27.47 -16.27 0.76
CA ILE A 181 26.12 -16.79 0.62
C ILE A 181 25.13 -15.90 1.39
N LEU A 182 25.46 -15.49 2.61
CA LEU A 182 24.65 -14.56 3.39
C LEU A 182 24.56 -13.18 2.71
N LEU A 183 25.66 -12.69 2.10
CA LEU A 183 25.64 -11.43 1.36
C LEU A 183 24.69 -11.48 0.15
N VAL A 184 24.67 -12.61 -0.56
CA VAL A 184 23.74 -12.86 -1.67
C VAL A 184 22.29 -12.86 -1.18
N VAL A 185 22.02 -13.44 -0.01
CA VAL A 185 20.69 -13.36 0.64
C VAL A 185 20.35 -11.92 0.99
N GLY A 186 21.31 -11.14 1.51
CA GLY A 186 21.13 -9.70 1.76
C GLY A 186 20.81 -8.92 0.49
N LEU A 187 21.50 -9.21 -0.62
CA LEU A 187 21.23 -8.61 -1.92
C LEU A 187 19.83 -8.97 -2.42
N ALA A 188 19.39 -10.22 -2.23
CA ALA A 188 18.03 -10.64 -2.55
C ALA A 188 16.99 -9.83 -1.75
N MET A 189 17.22 -9.63 -0.45
CA MET A 189 16.33 -8.80 0.39
C MET A 189 16.32 -7.34 -0.06
N LEU A 190 17.46 -6.77 -0.45
CA LEU A 190 17.55 -5.42 -0.99
C LEU A 190 16.78 -5.28 -2.32
N ILE A 191 16.88 -6.26 -3.22
CA ILE A 191 16.12 -6.26 -4.48
C ILE A 191 14.61 -6.27 -4.21
N ILE A 192 14.16 -7.10 -3.25
CA ILE A 192 12.75 -7.13 -2.85
C ILE A 192 12.34 -5.78 -2.25
N ASP A 193 13.18 -5.18 -1.38
CA ASP A 193 12.93 -3.89 -0.74
C ASP A 193 12.75 -2.76 -1.78
N LEU A 194 13.63 -2.69 -2.78
CA LEU A 194 13.54 -1.75 -3.91
C LEU A 194 12.27 -1.97 -4.74
N ARG A 195 11.91 -3.23 -5.01
CA ARG A 195 10.72 -3.58 -5.82
C ARG A 195 9.42 -3.26 -5.09
N MET A 196 9.39 -3.46 -3.77
CA MET A 196 8.29 -3.00 -2.92
C MET A 196 8.28 -1.47 -2.76
N LYS A 197 9.31 -0.76 -3.22
CA LYS A 197 9.55 0.69 -3.08
C LYS A 197 9.31 1.19 -1.66
N SER A 198 9.80 0.43 -0.68
CA SER A 198 9.71 0.84 0.71
C SER A 198 10.37 2.22 0.89
N PHE A 199 9.92 2.95 1.92
CA PHE A 199 10.41 4.30 2.19
C PHE A 199 11.94 4.36 2.41
N LEU A 200 12.53 3.30 2.97
CA LEU A 200 13.94 3.22 3.33
C LEU A 200 14.79 2.40 2.32
N ALA A 201 14.22 1.97 1.19
CA ALA A 201 14.93 1.17 0.19
C ALA A 201 16.16 1.89 -0.41
N ILE A 202 16.08 3.19 -0.67
CA ILE A 202 17.22 3.97 -1.22
C ILE A 202 18.34 4.12 -0.18
N PRO A 203 18.07 4.53 1.09
CA PRO A 203 19.05 4.45 2.15
C PRO A 203 19.71 3.08 2.28
N ASN A 204 18.93 1.98 2.24
CA ASN A 204 19.47 0.63 2.30
C ASN A 204 20.38 0.30 1.12
N LEU A 205 20.05 0.75 -0.10
CA LEU A 205 20.91 0.59 -1.27
C LEU A 205 22.25 1.32 -1.10
N VAL A 206 22.24 2.54 -0.56
CA VAL A 206 23.45 3.31 -0.28
C VAL A 206 24.29 2.62 0.79
N ILE A 207 23.67 2.20 1.90
CA ILE A 207 24.35 1.48 2.98
C ILE A 207 24.96 0.19 2.45
N PHE A 208 24.19 -0.61 1.70
CA PHE A 208 24.65 -1.84 1.10
C PHE A 208 25.84 -1.56 0.18
N GLY A 209 25.73 -0.60 -0.74
CA GLY A 209 26.81 -0.22 -1.66
C GLY A 209 28.09 0.24 -0.96
N VAL A 210 27.99 1.05 0.11
CA VAL A 210 29.15 1.51 0.90
C VAL A 210 29.80 0.33 1.64
N LEU A 211 28.99 -0.53 2.25
CA LEU A 211 29.46 -1.65 3.06
C LEU A 211 30.02 -2.81 2.21
N LEU A 212 29.67 -2.90 0.93
CA LEU A 212 30.29 -3.85 -0.01
C LEU A 212 31.80 -3.61 -0.22
N PHE A 213 32.28 -2.37 -0.05
CA PHE A 213 33.69 -2.02 -0.23
C PHE A 213 34.47 -1.97 1.10
N PHE A 214 33.84 -2.34 2.22
CA PHE A 214 34.52 -2.41 3.51
C PHE A 214 35.42 -3.65 3.63
N SER A 215 36.54 -3.48 4.33
CA SER A 215 37.57 -4.50 4.51
C SER A 215 37.09 -5.80 5.18
N SER A 216 35.93 -5.78 5.85
CA SER A 216 35.33 -6.90 6.58
C SER A 216 34.93 -8.09 5.69
N LEU A 217 34.68 -7.84 4.41
CA LEU A 217 34.34 -8.89 3.45
C LEU A 217 35.59 -9.55 2.82
N GLU A 218 36.81 -9.10 3.16
CA GLU A 218 38.05 -9.40 2.44
C GLU A 218 37.80 -9.36 0.92
N THR A 219 37.72 -8.12 0.40
CA THR A 219 37.43 -7.74 -0.99
C THR A 219 37.43 -8.86 -2.03
N PRO A 220 36.41 -8.95 -2.91
CA PRO A 220 36.47 -9.84 -4.05
C PRO A 220 37.73 -9.56 -4.87
N GLN A 221 38.45 -10.61 -5.27
CA GLN A 221 39.69 -10.50 -6.03
C GLN A 221 39.47 -9.72 -7.34
N ASN A 222 38.26 -9.78 -7.89
CA ASN A 222 37.80 -8.95 -9.01
C ASN A 222 36.66 -7.98 -8.63
N PRO A 223 36.96 -6.73 -8.23
CA PRO A 223 35.91 -5.77 -7.84
C PRO A 223 35.03 -5.34 -9.01
N ILE A 224 35.53 -5.36 -10.25
CA ILE A 224 34.78 -4.95 -11.44
C ILE A 224 33.74 -6.01 -11.83
N ALA A 225 34.11 -7.29 -11.77
CA ALA A 225 33.16 -8.38 -11.99
C ALA A 225 32.04 -8.39 -10.94
N PHE A 226 32.39 -8.14 -9.68
CA PHE A 226 31.43 -8.02 -8.60
C PHE A 226 30.49 -6.82 -8.77
N ALA A 227 31.04 -5.65 -9.14
CA ALA A 227 30.24 -4.48 -9.48
C ALA A 227 29.31 -4.74 -10.68
N CYS A 228 29.78 -5.48 -11.68
CA CYS A 228 28.96 -5.89 -12.83
C CYS A 228 27.76 -6.75 -12.39
N PHE A 229 27.99 -7.76 -11.54
CA PHE A 229 26.92 -8.58 -10.99
C PHE A 229 25.90 -7.75 -10.21
N PHE A 230 26.38 -6.92 -9.28
CA PHE A 230 25.54 -6.09 -8.42
C PHE A 230 24.70 -5.07 -9.22
N ILE A 231 25.32 -4.31 -10.11
CA ILE A 231 24.64 -3.27 -10.88
C ILE A 231 23.63 -3.89 -11.87
N CYS A 232 23.98 -4.98 -12.55
CA CYS A 232 23.08 -5.64 -13.50
C CYS A 232 21.79 -6.14 -12.85
N LEU A 233 21.86 -6.61 -11.59
CA LEU A 233 20.70 -7.05 -10.82
C LEU A 233 19.86 -5.89 -10.27
N ILE A 234 20.50 -4.81 -9.81
CA ILE A 234 19.80 -3.68 -9.16
C ILE A 234 19.19 -2.69 -10.15
N THR A 235 19.72 -2.62 -11.37
CA THR A 235 19.28 -1.65 -12.38
C THR A 235 17.76 -1.68 -12.59
N ASP A 236 17.18 -2.87 -12.76
CA ASP A 236 15.75 -3.01 -12.99
C ASP A 236 14.88 -2.58 -11.80
N PRO A 237 15.05 -3.14 -10.59
CA PRO A 237 14.24 -2.74 -9.43
C PRO A 237 14.45 -1.27 -9.06
N PHE A 238 15.65 -0.71 -9.25
CA PHE A 238 15.92 0.71 -9.02
C PHE A 238 15.14 1.62 -9.98
N LEU A 239 15.17 1.35 -11.29
CA LEU A 239 14.41 2.12 -12.27
C LEU A 239 12.89 1.97 -12.05
N ASP A 240 12.44 0.79 -11.64
CA ASP A 240 11.02 0.53 -11.36
C ASP A 240 10.47 1.36 -10.20
N ILE A 241 11.31 1.88 -9.29
CA ILE A 241 10.86 2.85 -8.28
C ILE A 241 10.15 4.04 -8.95
N TYR A 242 10.67 4.49 -10.10
CA TYR A 242 10.15 5.61 -10.88
C TYR A 242 9.19 5.20 -12.01
N PHE A 243 9.46 4.12 -12.74
CA PHE A 243 8.66 3.77 -13.93
C PHE A 243 7.45 2.89 -13.63
N SER A 244 7.49 2.05 -12.59
CA SER A 244 6.36 1.17 -12.31
C SER A 244 5.15 1.95 -11.79
N GLY A 245 4.01 1.79 -12.46
CA GLY A 245 2.72 2.36 -12.09
C GLY A 245 1.87 1.48 -11.17
N LEU A 246 2.39 0.32 -10.71
CA LEU A 246 1.65 -0.61 -9.87
C LEU A 246 1.20 0.06 -8.55
N SER A 247 -0.04 -0.23 -8.15
CA SER A 247 -0.56 0.23 -6.87
C SER A 247 0.18 -0.42 -5.70
N VAL A 248 0.02 0.12 -4.49
CA VAL A 248 0.62 -0.47 -3.27
C VAL A 248 0.15 -1.91 -3.10
N THR A 249 -1.15 -2.14 -3.20
CA THR A 249 -1.77 -3.44 -2.93
C THR A 249 -1.46 -4.45 -4.02
N GLU A 250 -1.26 -4.00 -5.26
CA GLU A 250 -0.74 -4.83 -6.35
C GLU A 250 0.70 -5.28 -6.10
N ARG A 251 1.60 -4.37 -5.70
CA ARG A 251 3.01 -4.72 -5.42
C ARG A 251 3.14 -5.74 -4.29
N TRP A 252 2.41 -5.52 -3.20
CA TRP A 252 2.38 -6.41 -2.04
C TRP A 252 1.51 -7.65 -2.22
N LYS A 253 0.84 -7.82 -3.37
CA LYS A 253 -0.04 -8.96 -3.66
C LYS A 253 0.58 -10.33 -3.37
N PRO A 254 1.86 -10.62 -3.74
CA PRO A 254 2.47 -11.93 -3.44
C PRO A 254 2.57 -12.23 -1.94
N TYR A 255 2.69 -11.19 -1.12
CA TYR A 255 2.76 -11.31 0.32
C TYR A 255 1.37 -11.33 0.96
N LEU A 256 0.49 -10.40 0.58
CA LEU A 256 -0.86 -10.26 1.15
C LEU A 256 -1.76 -11.47 0.88
N TYR A 257 -1.68 -12.07 -0.32
CA TYR A 257 -2.50 -13.21 -0.71
C TYR A 257 -1.91 -14.58 -0.32
N ARG A 258 -0.72 -14.61 0.29
CA ARG A 258 -0.07 -15.87 0.69
C ARG A 258 -0.88 -16.56 1.79
N GLY A 259 -0.93 -17.89 1.79
CA GLY A 259 -1.73 -18.66 2.76
C GLY A 259 -1.37 -18.39 4.23
N ARG A 260 -2.34 -18.59 5.14
CA ARG A 260 -2.20 -18.36 6.60
C ARG A 260 -0.95 -19.00 7.19
N ILE A 261 -0.70 -20.26 6.84
CA ILE A 261 0.41 -21.06 7.35
C ILE A 261 1.76 -20.46 6.90
N CYS A 262 1.89 -20.15 5.61
CA CYS A 262 3.11 -19.55 5.07
C CYS A 262 3.42 -18.19 5.70
N ARG A 263 2.42 -17.35 5.96
CA ARG A 263 2.61 -16.06 6.63
C ARG A 263 3.10 -16.23 8.08
N ARG A 264 2.54 -17.20 8.82
CA ARG A 264 3.00 -17.50 10.19
C ARG A 264 4.44 -18.02 10.21
N PHE A 265 4.79 -18.93 9.32
CA PHE A 265 6.17 -19.38 9.19
C PHE A 265 7.13 -18.25 8.78
N SER A 266 6.66 -17.29 7.98
CA SER A 266 7.45 -16.10 7.64
C SER A 266 7.84 -15.31 8.89
N VAL A 267 6.92 -15.09 9.84
CA VAL A 267 7.24 -14.36 11.09
C VAL A 267 8.23 -15.14 11.96
N ILE A 268 8.07 -16.45 12.06
CA ILE A 268 9.01 -17.31 12.81
C ILE A 268 10.40 -17.23 12.18
N PHE A 269 10.49 -17.30 10.85
CA PHE A 269 11.78 -17.21 10.14
C PHE A 269 12.44 -15.84 10.31
N ILE A 270 11.67 -14.75 10.29
CA ILE A 270 12.15 -13.40 10.60
C ILE A 270 12.76 -13.37 12.00
N GLY A 271 12.05 -13.88 13.01
CA GLY A 271 12.55 -13.91 14.39
C GLY A 271 13.82 -14.75 14.55
N LEU A 272 13.98 -15.84 13.78
CA LEU A 272 15.22 -16.63 13.77
C LEU A 272 16.40 -15.85 13.18
N ILE A 273 16.19 -15.10 12.09
CA ILE A 273 17.22 -14.25 11.47
C ILE A 273 17.65 -13.15 12.46
N GLU A 274 16.70 -12.47 13.10
CA GLU A 274 16.95 -11.43 14.08
C GLU A 274 17.71 -11.97 15.30
N LEU A 275 17.27 -13.12 15.83
CA LEU A 275 17.98 -13.80 16.92
C LEU A 275 19.41 -14.18 16.52
N THR A 276 19.61 -14.65 15.29
CA THR A 276 20.96 -14.95 14.77
C THR A 276 21.82 -13.70 14.74
N PHE A 277 21.29 -12.57 14.28
CA PHE A 277 21.99 -11.28 14.30
C PHE A 277 22.35 -10.84 15.73
N PHE A 278 21.44 -11.02 16.69
CA PHE A 278 21.70 -10.71 18.10
C PHE A 278 22.84 -11.57 18.69
N ILE A 279 22.84 -12.88 18.41
CA ILE A 279 23.90 -13.79 18.86
C ILE A 279 25.25 -13.39 18.24
N LEU A 280 25.28 -13.09 16.93
CA LEU A 280 26.50 -12.63 16.26
C LEU A 280 27.00 -11.29 16.81
N SER A 281 26.08 -10.40 17.18
CA SER A 281 26.41 -9.13 17.84
C SER A 281 27.06 -9.39 19.21
N ALA A 282 26.56 -10.36 19.97
CA ALA A 282 27.09 -10.73 21.28
C ALA A 282 28.53 -11.27 21.23
N PHE A 283 28.97 -11.87 20.13
CA PHE A 283 30.37 -12.31 19.97
C PHE A 283 31.38 -11.16 20.09
N LYS A 284 30.96 -9.90 19.91
CA LYS A 284 31.80 -8.73 20.17
C LYS A 284 32.32 -8.67 21.61
N LEU A 285 31.57 -9.24 22.57
CA LEU A 285 31.95 -9.30 23.99
C LEU A 285 33.21 -10.14 24.24
N GLY A 286 33.57 -11.04 23.31
CA GLY A 286 34.77 -11.87 23.44
C GLY A 286 36.10 -11.11 23.24
N ASN A 287 36.10 -9.85 22.80
CA ASN A 287 37.33 -9.13 22.46
C ASN A 287 37.93 -8.37 23.67
N PRO A 288 39.08 -8.79 24.23
CA PRO A 288 39.57 -8.36 25.54
C PRO A 288 39.97 -6.87 25.64
N TYR A 289 40.21 -6.18 24.52
CA TYR A 289 40.84 -4.85 24.54
C TYR A 289 39.91 -3.68 24.94
N LEU A 290 38.59 -3.84 24.95
CA LEU A 290 37.62 -2.74 25.15
C LEU A 290 36.43 -3.07 26.08
N TRP A 291 36.56 -4.07 26.95
CA TRP A 291 35.46 -4.60 27.76
C TRP A 291 34.69 -3.55 28.57
N TYR A 292 35.39 -2.59 29.17
CA TYR A 292 34.78 -1.56 30.02
C TYR A 292 33.74 -0.69 29.31
N PHE A 293 33.87 -0.47 28.00
CA PHE A 293 32.90 0.29 27.21
C PHE A 293 31.93 -0.62 26.44
N VAL A 294 32.41 -1.75 25.94
CA VAL A 294 31.62 -2.66 25.11
C VAL A 294 30.55 -3.40 25.92
N ILE A 295 30.86 -3.87 27.13
CA ILE A 295 29.91 -4.63 27.95
C ILE A 295 28.72 -3.78 28.40
N PRO A 296 28.90 -2.57 28.96
CA PRO A 296 27.76 -1.72 29.33
C PRO A 296 26.96 -1.26 28.11
N GLY A 297 27.64 -0.89 27.02
CA GLY A 297 27.00 -0.48 25.77
C GLY A 297 26.13 -1.60 25.19
N PHE A 298 26.70 -2.80 25.02
CA PHE A 298 25.95 -3.95 24.53
C PHE A 298 24.82 -4.35 25.46
N SER A 299 25.01 -4.30 26.78
CA SER A 299 23.93 -4.60 27.75
C SER A 299 22.75 -3.65 27.59
N ILE A 300 22.99 -2.34 27.56
CA ILE A 300 21.93 -1.33 27.45
C ILE A 300 21.22 -1.43 26.09
N PHE A 301 21.99 -1.39 24.99
CA PHE A 301 21.42 -1.40 23.64
C PHE A 301 20.85 -2.77 23.26
N GLY A 302 21.43 -3.86 23.76
CA GLY A 302 20.93 -5.22 23.55
C GLY A 302 19.61 -5.49 24.25
N ILE A 303 19.45 -5.05 25.52
CA ILE A 303 18.16 -5.12 26.22
C ILE A 303 17.11 -4.27 25.48
N PHE A 304 17.47 -3.04 25.10
CA PHE A 304 16.58 -2.17 24.33
C PHE A 304 16.16 -2.80 23.00
N TRP A 305 17.12 -3.38 22.27
CA TRP A 305 16.89 -4.11 21.02
C TRP A 305 15.92 -5.28 21.21
N MET A 306 16.16 -6.13 22.22
CA MET A 306 15.31 -7.28 22.54
C MET A 306 13.86 -6.85 22.81
N VAL A 307 13.67 -5.79 23.59
CA VAL A 307 12.33 -5.26 23.88
C VAL A 307 11.65 -4.77 22.60
N CYS A 308 12.34 -3.99 21.77
CA CYS A 308 11.81 -3.49 20.51
C CYS A 308 11.46 -4.63 19.53
N HIS A 309 12.27 -5.69 19.48
CA HIS A 309 12.08 -6.79 18.54
C HIS A 309 10.98 -7.78 18.98
N ILE A 310 10.79 -7.96 20.28
CA ILE A 310 9.60 -8.67 20.79
C ILE A 310 8.33 -7.93 20.38
N ILE A 311 8.31 -6.60 20.52
CA ILE A 311 7.18 -5.76 20.07
C ILE A 311 7.00 -5.92 18.55
N PHE A 312 8.09 -5.83 17.77
CA PHE A 312 8.07 -6.01 16.32
C PHE A 312 7.43 -7.36 15.91
N LEU A 313 7.86 -8.48 16.50
CA LEU A 313 7.29 -9.79 16.19
C LEU A 313 5.81 -9.90 16.59
N ILE A 314 5.41 -9.34 17.73
CA ILE A 314 3.99 -9.27 18.15
C ILE A 314 3.18 -8.42 17.14
N THR A 315 3.72 -7.30 16.67
CA THR A 315 3.03 -6.44 15.68
C THR A 315 2.82 -7.14 14.35
N LEU A 316 3.84 -7.85 13.82
CA LEU A 316 3.73 -8.65 12.61
C LEU A 316 2.72 -9.80 12.77
N TRP A 317 2.72 -10.44 13.93
CA TRP A 317 1.76 -11.50 14.23
C TRP A 317 0.32 -10.97 14.32
N GLY A 318 0.12 -9.82 14.96
CA GLY A 318 -1.16 -9.10 15.03
C GLY A 318 -1.65 -8.68 13.65
N PHE A 319 -0.78 -8.11 12.83
CA PHE A 319 -1.05 -7.75 11.43
C PHE A 319 -1.58 -8.96 10.65
N HIS A 320 -0.89 -10.10 10.74
CA HIS A 320 -1.31 -11.31 10.01
C HIS A 320 -2.61 -11.91 10.52
N THR A 321 -2.90 -11.79 11.81
CA THR A 321 -4.18 -12.24 12.38
C THR A 321 -5.31 -11.39 11.82
N LYS A 322 -5.17 -10.06 11.86
CA LYS A 322 -6.15 -9.12 11.30
C LYS A 322 -6.32 -9.26 9.79
N LEU A 323 -5.23 -9.46 9.05
CA LEU A 323 -5.26 -9.75 7.62
C LEU A 323 -5.99 -11.08 7.32
N ASN A 324 -5.83 -12.08 8.18
CA ASN A 324 -6.54 -13.35 8.02
C ASN A 324 -8.05 -13.21 8.20
N ASP A 325 -8.48 -12.35 9.14
CA ASP A 325 -9.90 -12.03 9.32
C ASP A 325 -10.45 -11.27 8.11
N CYS A 326 -9.67 -10.35 7.53
CA CYS A 326 -10.01 -9.69 6.27
C CYS A 326 -10.14 -10.69 5.12
N HIS A 327 -9.20 -11.63 4.99
CA HIS A 327 -9.29 -12.70 3.99
C HIS A 327 -10.53 -13.57 4.18
N LYS A 328 -10.89 -13.91 5.43
CA LYS A 328 -12.11 -14.68 5.71
C LYS A 328 -13.35 -13.97 5.16
N VAL A 329 -13.48 -12.67 5.42
CA VAL A 329 -14.59 -11.84 4.89
C VAL A 329 -14.52 -11.69 3.37
N TYR A 330 -13.32 -11.54 2.81
CA TYR A 330 -13.11 -11.45 1.36
C TYR A 330 -13.52 -12.73 0.63
N TYR A 331 -13.15 -13.91 1.16
CA TYR A 331 -13.52 -15.18 0.54
C TYR A 331 -15.01 -15.49 0.64
N THR A 332 -15.70 -15.05 1.71
CA THR A 332 -17.15 -15.21 1.83
C THR A 332 -17.93 -14.28 0.89
N HIS A 333 -17.40 -13.09 0.59
CA HIS A 333 -18.07 -12.08 -0.26
C HIS A 333 -17.43 -11.94 -1.66
N ARG A 334 -16.80 -13.02 -2.16
CA ARG A 334 -16.06 -13.00 -3.43
C ARG A 334 -16.92 -12.68 -4.66
N ALA A 335 -18.23 -12.92 -4.59
CA ALA A 335 -19.18 -12.68 -5.67
C ALA A 335 -19.48 -11.18 -5.90
N ASP A 336 -19.27 -10.32 -4.90
CA ASP A 336 -19.79 -8.94 -4.89
C ASP A 336 -18.81 -7.86 -5.40
N ASN A 337 -17.84 -8.22 -6.25
CA ASN A 337 -16.80 -7.31 -6.76
C ASN A 337 -15.99 -6.54 -5.69
N ASN A 338 -15.99 -7.02 -4.44
CA ASN A 338 -15.31 -6.35 -3.34
C ASN A 338 -13.80 -6.57 -3.42
N SER A 339 -13.02 -5.49 -3.48
CA SER A 339 -11.56 -5.56 -3.41
C SER A 339 -11.09 -5.84 -1.97
N LEU A 340 -9.96 -6.54 -1.82
CA LEU A 340 -9.34 -6.78 -0.51
C LEU A 340 -9.05 -5.46 0.23
N ASP A 341 -8.67 -4.42 -0.52
CA ASP A 341 -8.37 -3.09 -0.01
C ASP A 341 -9.56 -2.47 0.73
N ARG A 342 -10.77 -2.67 0.22
CA ARG A 342 -12.02 -2.20 0.84
C ARG A 342 -12.30 -2.94 2.14
N VAL A 343 -12.11 -4.25 2.15
CA VAL A 343 -12.29 -5.09 3.36
C VAL A 343 -11.26 -4.72 4.44
N MET A 344 -10.01 -4.47 4.04
CA MET A 344 -8.97 -4.00 4.94
C MET A 344 -9.30 -2.62 5.52
N ALA A 345 -9.83 -1.70 4.70
CA ALA A 345 -10.26 -0.39 5.16
C ALA A 345 -11.41 -0.48 6.18
N SER A 346 -12.45 -1.27 5.90
CA SER A 346 -13.62 -1.40 6.78
C SER A 346 -13.27 -2.04 8.13
N LYS A 347 -12.30 -2.97 8.15
CA LYS A 347 -11.80 -3.60 9.38
C LYS A 347 -10.76 -2.78 10.14
N GLY A 348 -10.54 -1.51 9.81
CA GLY A 348 -9.63 -0.64 10.55
C GLY A 348 -8.15 -1.01 10.40
N MET A 349 -7.77 -1.70 9.32
CA MET A 349 -6.39 -2.11 9.06
C MET A 349 -5.47 -0.89 8.90
N ARG A 350 -5.99 0.21 8.35
CA ARG A 350 -5.29 1.48 8.21
C ARG A 350 -4.76 2.00 9.55
N HIS A 351 -5.61 2.11 10.55
CA HIS A 351 -5.25 2.63 11.87
C HIS A 351 -4.20 1.75 12.55
N PHE A 352 -4.37 0.43 12.46
CA PHE A 352 -3.39 -0.54 12.93
C PHE A 352 -2.02 -0.34 12.27
N CYS A 353 -1.99 -0.15 10.94
CA CYS A 353 -0.74 0.06 10.20
C CYS A 353 -0.07 1.38 10.59
N LEU A 354 -0.82 2.47 10.76
CA LEU A 354 -0.26 3.77 11.15
C LEU A 354 0.37 3.76 12.56
N ILE A 355 -0.23 3.02 13.51
CA ILE A 355 0.37 2.83 14.83
C ILE A 355 1.60 1.92 14.72
N SER A 356 1.47 0.80 13.99
CA SER A 356 2.53 -0.19 13.85
C SER A 356 3.77 0.34 13.12
N GLU A 357 3.59 1.23 12.13
CA GLU A 357 4.68 1.93 11.45
C GLU A 357 5.65 2.58 12.44
N GLN A 358 5.12 3.28 13.45
CA GLN A 358 5.92 3.95 14.47
C GLN A 358 6.71 2.94 15.32
N LEU A 359 6.10 1.81 15.65
CA LEU A 359 6.72 0.75 16.44
C LEU A 359 7.87 0.09 15.70
N VAL A 360 7.67 -0.23 14.41
CA VAL A 360 8.69 -0.84 13.56
C VAL A 360 9.83 0.13 13.28
N PHE A 361 9.56 1.45 13.24
CA PHE A 361 10.65 2.42 13.13
C PHE A 361 11.63 2.34 14.31
N PHE A 362 11.15 2.10 15.53
CA PHE A 362 12.03 1.90 16.69
C PHE A 362 12.83 0.60 16.63
N SER A 363 12.28 -0.49 16.10
CA SER A 363 13.06 -1.72 15.91
C SER A 363 14.22 -1.47 14.95
N LEU A 364 13.95 -0.78 13.83
CA LEU A 364 14.96 -0.50 12.81
C LEU A 364 16.07 0.40 13.37
N LEU A 365 15.70 1.43 14.14
CA LEU A 365 16.67 2.28 14.83
C LEU A 365 17.49 1.47 15.86
N ALA A 366 16.85 0.59 16.63
CA ALA A 366 17.54 -0.27 17.58
C ALA A 366 18.55 -1.20 16.89
N THR A 367 18.20 -1.78 15.73
CA THR A 367 19.10 -2.61 14.92
C THR A 367 20.28 -1.81 14.38
N ALA A 368 20.04 -0.59 13.88
CA ALA A 368 21.12 0.29 13.43
C ALA A 368 22.10 0.64 14.57
N ILE A 369 21.58 0.96 15.77
CA ILE A 369 22.39 1.28 16.96
C ILE A 369 23.15 0.04 17.43
N LEU A 370 22.47 -1.11 17.58
CA LEU A 370 23.12 -2.34 18.02
C LEU A 370 24.20 -2.77 17.03
N GLY A 371 23.95 -2.67 15.72
CA GLY A 371 24.91 -2.94 14.67
C GLY A 371 26.14 -2.03 14.75
N ALA A 372 25.95 -0.72 14.99
CA ALA A 372 27.02 0.24 15.15
C ALA A 372 27.87 -0.02 16.41
N VAL A 373 27.23 -0.30 17.56
CA VAL A 373 27.92 -0.59 18.83
C VAL A 373 28.66 -1.93 18.77
N SER A 374 28.08 -2.90 18.06
CA SER A 374 28.61 -4.26 17.93
C SER A 374 29.48 -4.42 16.69
N TRP A 375 29.95 -3.33 16.08
CA TRP A 375 30.64 -3.36 14.80
C TRP A 375 31.87 -4.27 14.83
N GLN A 376 31.93 -5.22 13.90
CA GLN A 376 33.00 -6.19 13.75
C GLN A 376 33.69 -5.99 12.40
N PRO A 377 34.89 -5.38 12.35
CA PRO A 377 35.54 -5.00 11.09
C PRO A 377 36.13 -6.18 10.32
N THR A 378 36.21 -7.38 10.91
CA THR A 378 36.82 -8.58 10.30
C THR A 378 35.84 -9.74 10.11
N ASN A 379 34.61 -9.62 10.64
CA ASN A 379 33.63 -10.70 10.60
C ASN A 379 32.64 -10.47 9.45
N GLY A 380 32.88 -11.12 8.30
CA GLY A 380 32.01 -11.05 7.13
C GLY A 380 30.60 -11.58 7.40
N ILE A 381 30.44 -12.58 8.27
CA ILE A 381 29.15 -13.17 8.64
C ILE A 381 28.28 -12.14 9.35
N PHE A 382 28.86 -11.39 10.30
CA PHE A 382 28.16 -10.31 11.01
C PHE A 382 27.68 -9.22 10.05
N LEU A 383 28.56 -8.76 9.15
CA LEU A 383 28.24 -7.72 8.17
C LEU A 383 27.11 -8.18 7.22
N SER A 384 27.21 -9.39 6.68
CA SER A 384 26.19 -9.96 5.80
C SER A 384 24.85 -10.11 6.51
N MET A 385 24.83 -10.54 7.78
CA MET A 385 23.60 -10.62 8.57
C MET A 385 22.99 -9.26 8.85
N PHE A 386 23.80 -8.23 9.14
CA PHE A 386 23.32 -6.86 9.28
C PHE A 386 22.66 -6.36 7.99
N LEU A 387 23.26 -6.67 6.83
CA LEU A 387 22.72 -6.35 5.51
C LEU A 387 21.49 -7.19 5.10
N ILE A 388 21.18 -8.28 5.81
CA ILE A 388 19.91 -9.01 5.66
C ILE A 388 18.82 -8.36 6.51
N VAL A 389 19.11 -8.07 7.79
CA VAL A 389 18.13 -7.58 8.76
C VAL A 389 17.64 -6.18 8.39
N LEU A 390 18.54 -5.27 7.98
CA LEU A 390 18.17 -3.88 7.63
C LEU A 390 17.10 -3.78 6.52
N PRO A 391 17.27 -4.39 5.32
CA PRO A 391 16.22 -4.40 4.30
C PRO A 391 14.96 -5.13 4.76
N LEU A 392 15.09 -6.16 5.61
CA LEU A 392 13.94 -6.92 6.10
C LEU A 392 13.03 -6.07 7.00
N GLU A 393 13.60 -5.38 7.97
CA GLU A 393 12.86 -4.47 8.84
C GLU A 393 12.34 -3.26 8.06
N SER A 394 13.11 -2.75 7.10
CA SER A 394 12.70 -1.69 6.16
C SER A 394 11.47 -2.09 5.35
N MET A 395 11.41 -3.33 4.85
CA MET A 395 10.23 -3.84 4.15
C MET A 395 9.02 -3.90 5.07
N ALA A 396 9.17 -4.36 6.31
CA ALA A 396 8.08 -4.39 7.27
C ALA A 396 7.57 -2.98 7.59
N HIS A 397 8.47 -2.03 7.83
CA HIS A 397 8.13 -0.62 8.01
C HIS A 397 7.42 -0.06 6.76
N GLY A 398 7.97 -0.31 5.57
CA GLY A 398 7.41 0.11 4.29
C GLY A 398 6.01 -0.43 4.06
N LEU A 399 5.75 -1.70 4.40
CA LEU A 399 4.42 -2.30 4.31
C LEU A 399 3.41 -1.52 5.16
N PHE A 400 3.73 -1.23 6.42
CA PHE A 400 2.85 -0.48 7.33
C PHE A 400 2.65 0.96 6.87
N HIS A 401 3.73 1.66 6.48
CA HIS A 401 3.68 3.02 5.98
C HIS A 401 2.82 3.15 4.72
N GLU A 402 3.03 2.27 3.74
CA GLU A 402 2.31 2.34 2.47
C GLU A 402 0.85 1.94 2.63
N LEU A 403 0.54 0.87 3.38
CA LEU A 403 -0.85 0.47 3.66
C LEU A 403 -1.59 1.50 4.50
N GLY A 404 -0.95 2.05 5.54
CA GLY A 404 -1.53 3.11 6.39
C GLY A 404 -1.89 4.38 5.62
N ASN A 405 -1.14 4.69 4.55
CA ASN A 405 -1.39 5.86 3.71
C ASN A 405 -2.32 5.60 2.52
N CYS A 406 -2.50 4.34 2.10
CA CYS A 406 -3.29 4.00 0.92
C CYS A 406 -4.69 3.45 1.23
N LEU A 407 -4.87 2.78 2.36
CA LEU A 407 -6.17 2.24 2.74
C LEU A 407 -7.15 3.38 3.08
N GLY A 408 -8.43 3.14 2.77
CA GLY A 408 -9.52 4.06 3.11
C GLY A 408 -9.80 4.13 4.61
N GLY A 409 -10.74 5.02 4.97
CA GLY A 409 -11.20 5.15 6.36
C GLY A 409 -12.27 4.13 6.72
N THR A 410 -12.61 4.07 8.01
CA THR A 410 -13.78 3.29 8.48
C THR A 410 -15.08 4.07 8.31
N CYS A 411 -16.19 3.37 8.08
CA CYS A 411 -17.50 3.99 7.86
C CYS A 411 -18.60 3.25 8.63
N VAL A 412 -19.49 4.00 9.27
CA VAL A 412 -20.68 3.49 9.95
C VAL A 412 -21.94 4.15 9.38
N GLY A 413 -23.02 3.38 9.23
CA GLY A 413 -24.30 3.80 8.67
C GLY A 413 -25.45 3.62 9.65
N TYR A 414 -26.34 4.60 9.73
CA TYR A 414 -27.63 4.49 10.40
C TYR A 414 -28.73 4.96 9.45
N ALA A 415 -29.79 4.17 9.31
CA ALA A 415 -30.91 4.47 8.43
C ALA A 415 -32.20 4.60 9.24
N VAL A 416 -32.94 5.67 9.00
CA VAL A 416 -34.24 5.95 9.62
C VAL A 416 -35.28 6.13 8.53
N VAL A 417 -36.29 5.27 8.52
CA VAL A 417 -37.41 5.34 7.56
C VAL A 417 -38.72 5.51 8.32
N ILE A 418 -39.38 6.64 8.08
CA ILE A 418 -40.68 7.01 8.64
C ILE A 418 -41.64 7.23 7.47
N PRO A 419 -42.67 6.40 7.27
CA PRO A 419 -43.62 6.56 6.17
C PRO A 419 -44.43 7.86 6.33
N THR A 420 -44.60 8.60 5.22
CA THR A 420 -45.03 10.00 5.23
C THR A 420 -46.53 10.23 5.25
N ASN A 421 -47.32 9.27 4.79
CA ASN A 421 -48.74 9.52 4.54
C ASN A 421 -49.61 9.35 5.79
N PHE A 422 -49.01 8.96 6.92
CA PHE A 422 -49.69 8.98 8.19
C PHE A 422 -49.81 10.39 8.77
N CYS A 423 -49.16 11.42 8.24
CA CYS A 423 -49.28 12.79 8.78
C CYS A 423 -50.00 13.71 7.79
N SER A 424 -50.99 14.47 8.27
CA SER A 424 -51.56 15.61 7.54
C SER A 424 -50.46 16.66 7.30
N PRO A 425 -50.67 17.66 6.42
CA PRO A 425 -49.74 18.80 6.26
C PRO A 425 -49.40 19.52 7.60
N ASP A 426 -50.24 19.33 8.62
CA ASP A 426 -50.11 19.88 9.97
C ASP A 426 -49.52 18.86 10.98
N GLY A 427 -49.06 17.69 10.54
CA GLY A 427 -48.43 16.68 11.38
C GLY A 427 -49.38 15.72 12.13
N GLN A 428 -50.68 15.73 11.83
CA GLN A 428 -51.68 14.90 12.53
C GLN A 428 -51.87 13.52 11.89
N PRO A 429 -52.03 12.44 12.68
CA PRO A 429 -52.23 11.09 12.18
C PRO A 429 -53.47 11.01 11.25
N THR A 430 -53.28 10.76 9.95
CA THR A 430 -54.36 10.62 8.96
C THR A 430 -54.58 9.14 8.68
N LEU A 431 -55.83 8.69 8.78
CA LEU A 431 -56.23 7.31 8.45
C LEU A 431 -56.21 7.12 6.93
N LEU A 432 -55.29 6.28 6.46
CA LEU A 432 -55.20 5.92 5.04
C LEU A 432 -56.05 4.69 4.74
N PRO A 433 -56.59 4.57 3.51
CA PRO A 433 -57.19 3.33 3.02
C PRO A 433 -56.21 2.16 3.12
N PRO A 434 -56.70 0.92 3.39
CA PRO A 434 -55.85 -0.25 3.59
C PRO A 434 -54.91 -0.54 2.40
N ASP A 435 -55.37 -0.30 1.16
CA ASP A 435 -54.57 -0.52 -0.05
C ASP A 435 -53.36 0.43 -0.12
N HIS A 436 -53.54 1.69 0.29
CA HIS A 436 -52.47 2.68 0.31
C HIS A 436 -51.45 2.38 1.43
N VAL A 437 -51.92 1.86 2.57
CA VAL A 437 -51.03 1.40 3.65
C VAL A 437 -50.16 0.24 3.21
N GLN A 438 -50.72 -0.70 2.44
CA GLN A 438 -49.97 -1.84 1.90
C GLN A 438 -48.90 -1.39 0.90
N GLU A 439 -49.23 -0.49 -0.04
CA GLU A 439 -48.25 0.05 -1.00
C GLU A 439 -47.12 0.82 -0.29
N LEU A 440 -47.46 1.63 0.71
CA LEU A 440 -46.49 2.39 1.50
C LEU A 440 -45.53 1.50 2.28
N ASN A 441 -46.04 0.43 2.89
CA ASN A 441 -45.22 -0.56 3.57
C ASN A 441 -44.28 -1.25 2.58
N LEU A 442 -44.76 -1.61 1.39
CA LEU A 442 -43.96 -2.25 0.35
C LEU A 442 -42.85 -1.31 -0.17
N ARG A 443 -43.16 -0.03 -0.40
CA ARG A 443 -42.16 0.99 -0.77
C ARG A 443 -41.15 1.24 0.34
N SER A 444 -41.60 1.38 1.59
CA SER A 444 -40.72 1.66 2.73
C SER A 444 -39.78 0.51 3.04
N THR A 445 -40.28 -0.73 2.95
CA THR A 445 -39.43 -1.93 3.03
C THR A 445 -38.48 -2.04 1.84
N GLY A 446 -38.92 -1.66 0.64
CA GLY A 446 -38.06 -1.52 -0.55
C GLY A 446 -36.90 -0.54 -0.34
N MET A 447 -37.17 0.65 0.23
CA MET A 447 -36.15 1.64 0.56
C MET A 447 -35.15 1.12 1.60
N LEU A 448 -35.63 0.47 2.67
CA LEU A 448 -34.78 -0.14 3.68
C LEU A 448 -33.87 -1.21 3.08
N ASN A 449 -34.42 -2.08 2.23
CA ASN A 449 -33.65 -3.11 1.54
C ASN A 449 -32.60 -2.49 0.60
N ALA A 450 -32.95 -1.41 -0.11
CA ALA A 450 -32.00 -0.69 -0.96
C ALA A 450 -30.84 -0.09 -0.15
N ILE A 451 -31.12 0.55 0.99
CA ILE A 451 -30.08 1.11 1.86
C ILE A 451 -29.26 0.03 2.57
N GLN A 452 -29.86 -1.08 2.98
CA GLN A 452 -29.13 -2.24 3.50
C GLN A 452 -28.19 -2.82 2.43
N ARG A 453 -28.67 -2.94 1.18
CA ARG A 453 -27.83 -3.33 0.03
C ARG A 453 -26.69 -2.33 -0.17
N PHE A 454 -26.95 -1.03 -0.05
CA PHE A 454 -25.93 -0.01 -0.13
C PHE A 454 -24.88 -0.15 0.98
N PHE A 455 -25.28 -0.32 2.25
CA PHE A 455 -24.35 -0.52 3.35
C PHE A 455 -23.51 -1.79 3.18
N ALA A 456 -24.15 -2.90 2.78
CA ALA A 456 -23.47 -4.16 2.51
C ALA A 456 -22.49 -4.06 1.34
N TYR A 457 -22.92 -3.50 0.20
CA TYR A 457 -22.07 -3.28 -0.96
C TYR A 457 -20.89 -2.39 -0.60
N HIS A 458 -21.12 -1.31 0.17
CA HIS A 458 -20.07 -0.40 0.58
C HIS A 458 -19.22 -0.84 1.78
N MET A 459 -19.49 -2.01 2.37
CA MET A 459 -18.84 -2.52 3.57
C MET A 459 -18.87 -1.49 4.73
N ILE A 460 -19.96 -0.72 4.82
CA ILE A 460 -20.18 0.21 5.94
C ILE A 460 -20.80 -0.56 7.09
N GLU A 461 -20.31 -0.32 8.31
CA GLU A 461 -20.82 -0.95 9.50
C GLU A 461 -22.22 -0.42 9.82
N THR A 462 -23.21 -1.30 9.80
CA THR A 462 -24.60 -0.91 10.07
C THR A 462 -24.83 -0.82 11.58
N TYR A 463 -25.06 0.40 12.09
CA TYR A 463 -25.56 0.60 13.46
C TYR A 463 -27.01 0.10 13.59
N GLY A 464 -27.83 0.41 12.60
CA GLY A 464 -29.21 -0.06 12.52
C GLY A 464 -29.95 0.49 11.30
N CYS A 465 -31.03 -0.18 10.92
CA CYS A 465 -32.01 0.32 9.95
C CYS A 465 -33.38 0.29 10.63
N ASP A 466 -33.80 1.44 11.13
CA ASP A 466 -35.02 1.58 11.90
C ASP A 466 -36.21 1.93 11.00
N TYR A 467 -37.30 1.18 11.18
CA TYR A 467 -38.60 1.41 10.55
C TYR A 467 -39.65 1.64 11.62
N SER A 468 -40.38 2.74 11.55
CA SER A 468 -41.52 2.99 12.45
C SER A 468 -42.72 3.52 11.67
N THR A 469 -43.81 2.75 11.66
CA THR A 469 -45.09 3.17 11.08
C THR A 469 -45.80 4.23 11.90
N SER A 470 -45.59 4.23 13.23
CA SER A 470 -46.18 5.21 14.16
C SER A 470 -45.30 6.45 14.39
N GLY A 471 -44.18 6.57 13.66
CA GLY A 471 -43.18 7.62 13.86
C GLY A 471 -42.26 7.37 15.06
N PHE A 472 -41.30 8.26 15.26
CA PHE A 472 -40.38 8.25 16.41
C PHE A 472 -40.66 9.46 17.30
N SER A 473 -40.66 9.28 18.62
CA SER A 473 -40.60 10.43 19.55
C SER A 473 -39.19 11.05 19.53
N LEU A 474 -39.11 12.33 19.87
CA LEU A 474 -37.83 13.05 19.90
C LEU A 474 -36.83 12.40 20.86
N ASP A 475 -37.27 11.96 22.04
CA ASP A 475 -36.39 11.31 23.03
C ASP A 475 -35.81 9.97 22.52
N THR A 476 -36.62 9.17 21.84
CA THR A 476 -36.18 7.89 21.28
C THR A 476 -35.18 8.11 20.16
N LEU A 477 -35.44 9.07 19.27
CA LEU A 477 -34.53 9.41 18.19
C LEU A 477 -33.24 10.03 18.71
N HIS A 478 -33.32 10.91 19.70
CA HIS A 478 -32.18 11.55 20.35
C HIS A 478 -31.25 10.52 21.00
N SER A 479 -31.80 9.58 21.78
CA SER A 479 -30.99 8.54 22.43
C SER A 479 -30.26 7.64 21.42
N LYS A 480 -30.97 7.18 20.37
CA LYS A 480 -30.38 6.37 19.30
C LYS A 480 -29.33 7.13 18.49
N LEU A 481 -29.61 8.39 18.12
CA LEU A 481 -28.66 9.23 17.40
C LEU A 481 -27.42 9.52 18.25
N LYS A 482 -27.56 9.84 19.54
CA LYS A 482 -26.38 10.02 20.41
C LYS A 482 -25.53 8.76 20.51
N ALA A 483 -26.15 7.59 20.65
CA ALA A 483 -25.43 6.32 20.68
C ALA A 483 -24.71 6.03 19.34
N PHE A 484 -25.38 6.27 18.21
CA PHE A 484 -24.78 6.17 16.88
C PHE A 484 -23.58 7.12 16.74
N LEU A 485 -23.72 8.38 17.13
CA LEU A 485 -22.68 9.40 17.03
C LEU A 485 -21.49 9.15 17.96
N GLU A 486 -21.64 8.31 18.99
CA GLU A 486 -20.58 7.89 19.91
C GLU A 486 -19.91 6.57 19.53
N LEU A 487 -20.41 5.87 18.51
CA LEU A 487 -19.92 4.55 18.13
C LEU A 487 -18.43 4.59 17.76
N ARG A 488 -17.69 3.59 18.23
CA ARG A 488 -16.25 3.43 18.00
C ARG A 488 -16.00 2.11 17.29
N THR A 489 -14.91 2.06 16.53
CA THR A 489 -14.43 0.82 15.94
C THR A 489 -13.98 -0.14 17.05
N THR A 490 -13.92 -1.43 16.72
CA THR A 490 -13.43 -2.47 17.63
C THR A 490 -12.02 -2.22 18.16
N ASP A 491 -11.19 -1.49 17.39
CA ASP A 491 -9.81 -1.15 17.77
C ASP A 491 -9.72 0.08 18.69
N GLY A 492 -10.82 0.78 18.97
CA GLY A 492 -10.89 1.89 19.91
C GLY A 492 -11.12 3.32 19.36
N PRO A 493 -10.65 3.73 18.17
CA PRO A 493 -10.93 5.06 17.64
C PRO A 493 -12.38 5.19 17.14
N ARG A 494 -12.84 6.44 16.95
CA ARG A 494 -14.13 6.71 16.29
C ARG A 494 -14.07 6.37 14.79
N HIS A 495 -15.23 6.16 14.18
CA HIS A 495 -15.29 5.98 12.74
C HIS A 495 -14.85 7.26 12.01
N ASP A 496 -14.17 7.09 10.88
CA ASP A 496 -13.75 8.23 10.07
C ASP A 496 -14.96 8.93 9.44
N THR A 497 -15.98 8.16 9.03
CA THR A 497 -17.20 8.63 8.35
C THR A 497 -18.45 8.06 9.02
N TYR A 498 -19.42 8.93 9.31
CA TYR A 498 -20.77 8.56 9.75
C TYR A 498 -21.75 8.89 8.63
N VAL A 499 -22.57 7.93 8.24
CA VAL A 499 -23.62 8.10 7.21
C VAL A 499 -24.97 7.99 7.90
N LEU A 500 -25.74 9.06 7.84
CA LEU A 500 -27.11 9.11 8.35
C LEU A 500 -28.07 9.18 7.16
N TYR A 501 -28.87 8.14 6.97
CA TYR A 501 -29.93 8.13 5.97
C TYR A 501 -31.27 8.41 6.63
N TYR A 502 -32.04 9.32 6.05
CA TYR A 502 -33.39 9.63 6.48
C TYR A 502 -34.34 9.70 5.29
N SER A 503 -35.47 9.00 5.44
CA SER A 503 -36.62 9.12 4.55
C SER A 503 -37.86 9.31 5.39
N GLY A 504 -38.60 10.40 5.16
CA GLY A 504 -39.80 10.70 5.90
C GLY A 504 -40.35 12.10 5.72
N HIS A 505 -41.37 12.44 6.50
CA HIS A 505 -42.14 13.66 6.31
C HIS A 505 -41.34 14.87 6.82
N THR A 506 -41.36 15.95 6.05
CA THR A 506 -40.60 17.17 6.37
C THR A 506 -41.46 18.40 6.18
N HIS A 507 -41.34 19.36 7.10
CA HIS A 507 -41.97 20.67 6.95
C HIS A 507 -41.31 21.46 5.80
N GLY A 508 -41.93 22.55 5.35
CA GLY A 508 -41.38 23.40 4.27
C GLY A 508 -40.00 24.01 4.56
N THR A 509 -39.60 24.05 5.84
CA THR A 509 -38.26 24.44 6.32
C THR A 509 -37.23 23.31 6.21
N GLY A 510 -37.65 22.08 5.89
CA GLY A 510 -36.82 20.87 5.83
C GLY A 510 -36.67 20.13 7.16
N GLU A 511 -37.29 20.62 8.24
CA GLU A 511 -37.29 19.98 9.55
C GLU A 511 -38.00 18.62 9.50
N TRP A 512 -37.46 17.63 10.20
CA TRP A 512 -38.08 16.29 10.26
C TRP A 512 -39.28 16.32 11.18
N ALA A 513 -40.44 15.89 10.69
CA ALA A 513 -41.63 15.74 11.51
C ALA A 513 -41.54 14.44 12.31
N LEU A 514 -41.68 14.54 13.64
CA LEU A 514 -41.62 13.42 14.57
C LEU A 514 -43.00 13.14 15.19
N ALA A 515 -43.13 11.97 15.82
CA ALA A 515 -44.36 11.62 16.53
C ALA A 515 -44.55 12.56 17.73
N GLY A 516 -45.79 13.03 17.93
CA GLY A 516 -46.14 13.94 19.03
C GLY A 516 -46.07 15.44 18.67
N GLY A 517 -45.82 15.79 17.40
CA GLY A 517 -45.72 17.18 16.95
C GLY A 517 -44.34 17.82 17.17
N ASP A 518 -43.38 17.03 17.66
CA ASP A 518 -41.99 17.44 17.78
C ASP A 518 -41.32 17.54 16.40
N THR A 519 -40.27 18.37 16.31
CA THR A 519 -39.51 18.55 15.07
C THR A 519 -38.02 18.42 15.34
N LEU A 520 -37.29 17.79 14.41
CA LEU A 520 -35.82 17.79 14.44
C LEU A 520 -35.28 18.80 13.43
N ARG A 521 -34.60 19.82 13.96
CA ARG A 521 -33.87 20.82 13.16
C ARG A 521 -32.46 20.33 12.82
N LEU A 522 -31.94 20.82 11.70
CA LEU A 522 -30.54 20.58 11.34
C LEU A 522 -29.60 21.11 12.44
N ASP A 523 -29.84 22.31 12.96
CA ASP A 523 -29.00 22.91 14.01
C ASP A 523 -28.89 22.02 15.26
N THR A 524 -29.99 21.41 15.70
CA THR A 524 -30.02 20.49 16.85
C THR A 524 -29.16 19.25 16.58
N LEU A 525 -29.26 18.66 15.38
CA LEU A 525 -28.42 17.53 14.99
C LEU A 525 -26.92 17.93 14.93
N LEU A 526 -26.63 19.13 14.44
CA LEU A 526 -25.28 19.69 14.35
C LEU A 526 -24.67 19.98 15.73
N GLU A 527 -25.50 20.40 16.69
CA GLU A 527 -25.12 20.56 18.10
C GLU A 527 -24.76 19.21 18.71
N TRP A 528 -25.58 18.18 18.53
CA TRP A 528 -25.26 16.82 18.98
C TRP A 528 -23.97 16.30 18.33
N TRP A 529 -23.79 16.56 17.04
CA TRP A 529 -22.55 16.24 16.34
C TRP A 529 -21.35 16.99 16.93
N ARG A 530 -21.50 18.28 17.26
CA ARG A 530 -20.44 19.09 17.88
C ARG A 530 -20.09 18.59 19.27
N GLU A 531 -21.09 18.29 20.09
CA GLU A 531 -20.94 17.78 21.44
C GLU A 531 -20.09 16.50 21.46
N LYS A 532 -20.37 15.59 20.52
CA LYS A 532 -19.71 14.27 20.49
C LYS A 532 -18.43 14.23 19.67
N ASN A 533 -18.38 14.95 18.55
CA ASN A 533 -17.30 14.87 17.56
C ASN A 533 -16.49 16.17 17.39
N GLY A 534 -16.75 17.22 18.15
CA GLY A 534 -16.04 18.51 18.02
C GLY A 534 -14.53 18.44 18.25
N SER A 535 -14.07 17.49 19.08
CA SER A 535 -12.65 17.23 19.33
C SER A 535 -12.03 16.19 18.38
N PHE A 536 -12.83 15.55 17.54
CA PHE A 536 -12.41 14.44 16.68
C PHE A 536 -12.44 14.85 15.19
N CYS A 537 -11.61 14.22 14.36
CA CYS A 537 -11.54 14.52 12.93
C CYS A 537 -12.49 13.64 12.10
N SER A 538 -13.65 13.27 12.65
CA SER A 538 -14.68 12.51 11.93
C SER A 538 -15.52 13.42 11.03
N ARG A 539 -16.17 12.84 10.02
CA ARG A 539 -17.12 13.55 9.15
C ARG A 539 -18.51 12.91 9.16
N LEU A 540 -19.52 13.72 8.91
CA LEU A 540 -20.92 13.32 8.83
C LEU A 540 -21.45 13.53 7.41
N ILE A 541 -22.06 12.50 6.84
CA ILE A 541 -22.76 12.54 5.56
C ILE A 541 -24.22 12.23 5.83
N ILE A 542 -25.10 13.16 5.48
CA ILE A 542 -26.54 13.01 5.64
C ILE A 542 -27.14 12.78 4.25
N VAL A 543 -27.89 11.70 4.08
CA VAL A 543 -28.60 11.37 2.84
C VAL A 543 -30.09 11.48 3.12
N LEU A 544 -30.76 12.36 2.39
CA LEU A 544 -32.17 12.70 2.57
C LEU A 544 -32.97 12.28 1.33
N ASP A 545 -33.96 11.42 1.55
CA ASP A 545 -35.01 11.14 0.59
C ASP A 545 -36.33 11.71 1.13
N ASN A 546 -36.53 13.01 0.93
CA ASN A 546 -37.70 13.75 1.39
C ASN A 546 -38.06 14.89 0.44
N GLU A 547 -39.32 15.35 0.48
CA GLU A 547 -39.83 16.40 -0.41
C GLU A 547 -39.08 17.73 -0.24
N ASN A 548 -38.73 18.09 1.01
CA ASN A 548 -38.13 19.39 1.35
C ASN A 548 -36.65 19.27 1.76
N SER A 549 -35.81 18.62 0.95
CA SER A 549 -34.38 18.41 1.25
C SER A 549 -33.49 19.65 1.01
N ILE A 550 -33.93 20.57 0.15
CA ILE A 550 -33.15 21.72 -0.37
C ILE A 550 -32.71 22.71 0.73
N PRO A 551 -33.54 23.05 1.74
CA PRO A 551 -33.13 23.95 2.82
C PRO A 551 -31.86 23.46 3.53
N TRP A 552 -31.80 22.18 3.91
CA TRP A 552 -30.63 21.60 4.59
C TRP A 552 -29.38 21.60 3.69
N VAL A 553 -29.55 21.33 2.39
CA VAL A 553 -28.45 21.42 1.40
C VAL A 553 -27.87 22.83 1.30
N LYS A 554 -28.71 23.87 1.41
CA LYS A 554 -28.27 25.28 1.38
C LYS A 554 -27.62 25.70 2.70
N GLU A 555 -28.17 25.26 3.83
CA GLU A 555 -27.67 25.60 5.17
C GLU A 555 -26.28 25.01 5.44
N VAL A 556 -26.03 23.77 5.02
CA VAL A 556 -24.72 23.13 5.23
C VAL A 556 -23.56 23.90 4.58
N ARG A 557 -23.81 24.64 3.49
CA ARG A 557 -22.80 25.48 2.83
C ARG A 557 -22.34 26.67 3.69
N LYS A 558 -23.14 27.07 4.68
CA LYS A 558 -22.82 28.18 5.60
C LYS A 558 -21.92 27.74 6.76
N ILE A 559 -21.87 26.44 7.06
CA ILE A 559 -21.13 25.86 8.19
C ILE A 559 -19.60 25.96 7.97
N ASN A 560 -18.90 26.46 8.99
CA ASN A 560 -17.46 26.70 8.93
C ASN A 560 -16.60 25.65 9.65
N ASP A 561 -17.05 25.10 10.78
CA ASP A 561 -16.16 24.43 11.74
C ASP A 561 -16.23 22.89 11.75
N GLN A 562 -17.05 22.28 10.89
CA GLN A 562 -17.29 20.84 10.87
C GLN A 562 -17.19 20.26 9.45
N TYR A 563 -16.93 18.96 9.34
CA TYR A 563 -16.87 18.23 8.07
C TYR A 563 -18.21 17.54 7.79
N ILE A 564 -19.10 18.26 7.13
CA ILE A 564 -20.47 17.80 6.89
C ILE A 564 -20.84 17.92 5.42
N ALA A 565 -21.55 16.92 4.91
CA ALA A 565 -22.16 16.90 3.60
C ALA A 565 -23.63 16.46 3.70
N VAL A 566 -24.49 17.07 2.91
CA VAL A 566 -25.90 16.67 2.74
C VAL A 566 -26.13 16.33 1.27
N GLN A 567 -26.64 15.14 1.02
CA GLN A 567 -27.22 14.71 -0.25
C GLN A 567 -28.74 14.76 -0.10
N GLY A 568 -29.41 15.44 -1.02
CA GLY A 568 -30.86 15.51 -1.09
C GLY A 568 -31.37 15.28 -2.50
N ALA A 569 -32.69 15.27 -2.62
CA ALA A 569 -33.43 15.14 -3.86
C ALA A 569 -34.44 16.28 -4.03
N GLU A 570 -34.64 16.70 -5.27
CA GLU A 570 -35.74 17.57 -5.69
C GLU A 570 -36.69 16.73 -6.56
N MET A 571 -37.93 16.59 -6.11
CA MET A 571 -38.97 15.83 -6.79
C MET A 571 -39.86 16.78 -7.58
N THR A 572 -39.95 16.57 -8.89
CA THR A 572 -40.74 17.42 -9.77
C THR A 572 -42.21 17.02 -9.67
N LYS A 573 -43.08 17.91 -9.17
CA LYS A 573 -44.52 17.64 -8.97
C LYS A 573 -45.35 17.64 -10.26
N VAL A 574 -44.76 18.04 -11.39
CA VAL A 574 -45.44 18.16 -12.69
C VAL A 574 -44.62 17.42 -13.73
N VAL A 575 -45.12 16.25 -14.13
CA VAL A 575 -44.79 15.61 -15.41
C VAL A 575 -46.10 15.62 -16.20
N ASP A 576 -46.04 15.92 -17.50
CA ASP A 576 -47.22 15.92 -18.37
C ASP A 576 -48.08 14.67 -18.12
N LEU A 577 -49.39 14.88 -17.92
CA LEU A 577 -50.39 13.94 -17.40
C LEU A 577 -50.57 12.64 -18.20
N GLU A 578 -49.85 12.45 -19.30
CA GLU A 578 -50.09 11.36 -20.25
C GLU A 578 -49.00 10.28 -20.33
N GLU A 579 -47.78 10.44 -19.76
CA GLU A 579 -46.71 9.45 -19.96
C GLU A 579 -45.90 8.96 -18.74
N ALA A 580 -45.99 9.54 -17.53
CA ALA A 580 -45.26 8.98 -16.37
C ALA A 580 -45.91 9.27 -15.01
N ASP A 581 -45.82 8.28 -14.09
CA ASP A 581 -46.18 8.44 -12.68
C ASP A 581 -45.37 9.58 -12.03
N PRO A 582 -45.98 10.38 -11.13
CA PRO A 582 -45.27 11.45 -10.42
C PRO A 582 -44.14 10.87 -9.57
N ALA A 583 -43.04 11.61 -9.42
CA ALA A 583 -41.93 11.19 -8.57
C ALA A 583 -42.38 11.03 -7.10
N GLN A 584 -42.09 9.89 -6.50
CA GLN A 584 -42.45 9.56 -5.13
C GLN A 584 -41.23 9.30 -4.26
N LEU A 585 -41.45 9.28 -2.95
CA LEU A 585 -40.43 8.93 -1.96
C LEU A 585 -39.91 7.51 -2.20
N GLY A 586 -38.59 7.37 -2.18
CA GLY A 586 -37.89 6.12 -2.49
C GLY A 586 -37.38 6.02 -3.93
N ASP A 587 -37.90 6.82 -4.87
CA ASP A 587 -37.39 6.84 -6.24
C ASP A 587 -35.96 7.38 -6.30
N PHE A 588 -35.67 8.42 -5.51
CA PHE A 588 -34.30 8.92 -5.35
C PHE A 588 -33.39 7.84 -4.77
N THR A 589 -33.79 7.19 -3.69
CA THR A 589 -32.98 6.16 -3.03
C THR A 589 -32.69 4.99 -3.96
N ARG A 590 -33.69 4.52 -4.72
CA ARG A 590 -33.50 3.45 -5.71
C ARG A 590 -32.45 3.84 -6.75
N ASP A 591 -32.60 5.01 -7.38
CA ASP A 591 -31.69 5.48 -8.42
C ASP A 591 -30.27 5.76 -7.89
N TRP A 592 -30.18 6.34 -6.68
CA TRP A 592 -28.91 6.67 -6.04
C TRP A 592 -28.14 5.43 -5.59
N VAL A 593 -28.83 4.42 -5.04
CA VAL A 593 -28.23 3.14 -4.69
C VAL A 593 -27.77 2.40 -5.94
N GLU A 594 -28.58 2.34 -6.99
CA GLU A 594 -28.21 1.67 -8.24
C GLU A 594 -26.99 2.36 -8.90
N TYR A 595 -26.94 3.69 -8.90
CA TYR A 595 -25.78 4.44 -9.41
C TYR A 595 -24.49 4.13 -8.64
N ASN A 596 -24.56 3.97 -7.31
CA ASN A 596 -23.38 3.75 -6.47
C ASN A 596 -22.97 2.27 -6.37
N CYS A 597 -23.92 1.34 -6.51
CA CYS A 597 -23.70 -0.09 -6.36
C CYS A 597 -23.51 -0.83 -7.69
N ASN A 598 -23.91 -0.24 -8.82
CA ASN A 598 -23.75 -0.85 -10.14
C ASN A 598 -22.88 0.01 -11.06
N ALA A 599 -21.68 -0.49 -11.35
CA ALA A 599 -20.73 0.16 -12.25
C ALA A 599 -21.21 0.22 -13.70
N ASN A 600 -22.15 -0.64 -14.10
CA ASN A 600 -22.75 -0.69 -15.44
C ASN A 600 -24.12 0.00 -15.47
N SER A 601 -24.46 0.79 -14.44
CA SER A 601 -25.73 1.52 -14.45
C SER A 601 -25.77 2.55 -15.58
N ASN A 602 -26.88 2.60 -16.30
CA ASN A 602 -27.13 3.60 -17.35
C ASN A 602 -27.61 4.94 -16.76
N ILE A 603 -27.52 5.11 -15.43
CA ILE A 603 -28.05 6.28 -14.73
C ILE A 603 -27.09 7.46 -14.89
N SER A 604 -27.51 8.47 -15.65
CA SER A 604 -26.80 9.73 -15.77
C SER A 604 -27.54 10.85 -15.04
N TRP A 605 -26.91 11.40 -14.00
CA TRP A 605 -27.50 12.49 -13.22
C TRP A 605 -27.56 13.82 -13.97
N THR A 606 -26.78 13.98 -15.04
CA THR A 606 -26.70 15.20 -15.86
C THR A 606 -27.77 15.28 -16.97
N GLU A 607 -28.60 14.24 -17.12
CA GLU A 607 -29.68 14.22 -18.12
C GLU A 607 -30.78 15.23 -17.79
N LYS A 608 -31.20 15.99 -18.80
CA LYS A 608 -32.27 16.98 -18.68
C LYS A 608 -33.63 16.27 -18.73
N GLY A 609 -34.56 16.66 -17.85
CA GLY A 609 -35.94 16.16 -17.85
C GLY A 609 -36.24 15.04 -16.85
N ARG A 610 -35.30 14.65 -15.98
CA ARG A 610 -35.55 13.66 -14.92
C ARG A 610 -36.61 14.15 -13.93
N ALA A 611 -37.54 13.26 -13.56
CA ALA A 611 -38.54 13.51 -12.53
C ALA A 611 -37.91 13.75 -11.14
N VAL A 612 -36.79 13.06 -10.85
CA VAL A 612 -35.98 13.22 -9.64
C VAL A 612 -34.63 13.84 -9.98
N LYS A 613 -34.30 14.98 -9.36
CA LYS A 613 -33.01 15.65 -9.47
C LYS A 613 -32.22 15.49 -8.18
N ALA A 614 -30.94 15.13 -8.29
CA ALA A 614 -30.07 15.04 -7.13
C ALA A 614 -29.40 16.39 -6.85
N VAL A 615 -29.35 16.79 -5.58
CA VAL A 615 -28.64 18.00 -5.17
C VAL A 615 -27.81 17.69 -3.93
N TYR A 616 -26.58 18.20 -3.87
CA TYR A 616 -25.77 18.08 -2.66
C TYR A 616 -25.14 19.41 -2.22
N GLY A 617 -24.79 19.46 -0.94
CA GLY A 617 -24.14 20.58 -0.29
C GLY A 617 -23.05 20.10 0.65
N VAL A 618 -21.95 20.85 0.71
CA VAL A 618 -20.81 20.55 1.58
C VAL A 618 -20.44 21.78 2.41
N SER A 619 -20.00 21.53 3.64
CA SER A 619 -19.41 22.52 4.54
C SER A 619 -18.15 23.17 3.95
N LYS A 620 -17.81 24.39 4.38
CA LYS A 620 -16.68 25.14 3.80
C LYS A 620 -15.32 24.48 4.02
N ARG A 621 -15.17 23.70 5.09
CA ARG A 621 -13.93 22.97 5.42
C ARG A 621 -13.92 21.52 4.92
N TRP A 622 -14.95 21.07 4.20
CA TRP A 622 -15.01 19.71 3.66
C TRP A 622 -13.72 19.28 2.95
N SER A 623 -13.11 20.17 2.16
CA SER A 623 -11.88 19.90 1.40
C SER A 623 -10.62 19.71 2.26
N ASP A 624 -10.64 20.12 3.52
CA ASP A 624 -9.51 19.98 4.44
C ASP A 624 -9.52 18.66 5.19
N TYR A 625 -10.62 17.91 5.08
CA TYR A 625 -10.79 16.64 5.75
C TYR A 625 -9.62 15.72 5.43
N THR A 626 -9.02 15.20 6.49
CA THR A 626 -8.03 14.14 6.44
C THR A 626 -8.51 13.04 7.37
N LEU A 627 -8.35 11.79 6.95
CA LEU A 627 -8.68 10.64 7.79
C LEU A 627 -7.95 10.73 9.13
N HIS A 628 -8.55 10.21 10.19
CA HIS A 628 -8.02 10.32 11.55
C HIS A 628 -6.60 9.76 11.60
N LEU A 629 -5.68 10.51 12.22
CA LEU A 629 -4.32 10.08 12.51
C LEU A 629 -4.27 9.63 13.97
N PRO A 630 -3.50 8.58 14.30
CA PRO A 630 -3.42 8.09 15.68
C PRO A 630 -2.91 9.19 16.61
N THR A 631 -3.64 9.43 17.69
CA THR A 631 -3.23 10.35 18.76
C THR A 631 -2.33 9.63 19.77
N GLY A 632 -1.57 10.36 20.58
CA GLY A 632 -0.72 9.72 21.60
C GLY A 632 -1.49 8.88 22.63
N SER A 633 -2.78 9.21 22.86
CA SER A 633 -3.69 8.39 23.66
C SER A 633 -4.12 7.10 22.94
N ASP A 634 -4.31 7.16 21.61
CA ASP A 634 -4.64 5.97 20.81
C ASP A 634 -3.47 4.99 20.82
N VAL A 635 -2.24 5.50 20.66
CA VAL A 635 -1.00 4.72 20.74
C VAL A 635 -0.86 4.08 22.13
N ALA A 636 -1.05 4.85 23.21
CA ALA A 636 -0.97 4.32 24.57
C ALA A 636 -2.02 3.22 24.85
N LYS A 637 -3.28 3.44 24.41
CA LYS A 637 -4.36 2.46 24.59
C LYS A 637 -4.09 1.18 23.80
N HIS A 638 -3.68 1.31 22.54
CA HIS A 638 -3.27 0.17 21.72
C HIS A 638 -2.12 -0.59 22.40
N TRP A 639 -1.15 0.14 22.94
CA TRP A 639 0.00 -0.45 23.60
C TRP A 639 -0.38 -1.27 24.84
N MET A 640 -1.26 -0.72 25.68
CA MET A 640 -1.73 -1.38 26.90
C MET A 640 -2.56 -2.64 26.62
N LEU A 641 -3.19 -2.73 25.45
CA LEU A 641 -4.06 -3.85 25.10
C LEU A 641 -3.29 -5.03 24.48
N TYR A 642 -2.23 -4.75 23.73
CA TYR A 642 -1.52 -5.78 22.95
C TYR A 642 -0.13 -6.14 23.49
N PHE A 643 0.50 -5.30 24.33
CA PHE A 643 1.88 -5.53 24.81
C PHE A 643 1.97 -5.70 26.33
N PRO A 644 2.97 -6.45 26.81
CA PRO A 644 3.20 -6.63 28.24
C PRO A 644 3.67 -5.33 28.92
N ARG A 645 3.34 -5.16 30.21
CA ARG A 645 3.60 -3.95 31.00
C ARG A 645 5.05 -3.47 31.02
N ILE A 646 6.01 -4.38 30.85
CA ILE A 646 7.45 -4.06 30.86
C ILE A 646 7.86 -3.11 29.72
N THR A 647 7.05 -3.03 28.67
CA THR A 647 7.32 -2.23 27.46
C THR A 647 6.77 -0.80 27.53
N TYR A 648 6.01 -0.45 28.59
CA TYR A 648 5.29 0.83 28.68
C TYR A 648 6.16 2.09 28.67
N PRO A 649 7.41 2.09 29.18
CA PRO A 649 8.26 3.29 29.08
C PRO A 649 8.52 3.75 27.64
N LEU A 650 8.46 2.84 26.66
CA LEU A 650 8.64 3.16 25.23
C LEU A 650 7.48 3.96 24.63
N VAL A 651 6.30 3.92 25.25
CA VAL A 651 5.11 4.69 24.82
C VAL A 651 5.39 6.20 24.86
N HIS A 652 6.14 6.66 25.88
CA HIS A 652 6.48 8.08 26.01
C HIS A 652 7.43 8.55 24.91
N LEU A 653 8.40 7.71 24.51
CA LEU A 653 9.30 7.97 23.38
C LEU A 653 8.54 8.03 22.05
N ALA A 654 7.61 7.10 21.82
CA ALA A 654 6.76 7.08 20.63
C ALA A 654 5.89 8.34 20.53
N ASN A 655 5.30 8.77 21.64
CA ASN A 655 4.46 9.96 21.69
C ASN A 655 5.23 11.27 21.46
N TRP A 656 6.50 11.35 21.88
CA TRP A 656 7.32 12.54 21.68
C TRP A 656 7.66 12.80 20.21
N LEU A 657 8.04 11.76 19.46
CA LEU A 657 8.33 11.87 18.02
C LEU A 657 7.10 12.27 17.19
N CYS A 658 5.89 11.90 17.64
CA CYS A 658 4.62 12.19 16.98
C CYS A 658 4.31 13.71 16.90
N GLY A 659 4.90 14.53 17.79
CA GLY A 659 4.67 15.97 17.84
C GLY A 659 5.36 16.80 16.74
N LEU A 660 6.30 16.22 15.98
CA LEU A 660 7.18 16.96 15.07
C LEU A 660 6.56 17.14 13.67
N ASN A 661 5.76 18.20 13.47
CA ASN A 661 5.14 18.51 12.17
C ASN A 661 6.01 19.48 11.34
N LEU A 662 7.13 19.00 10.77
CA LEU A 662 8.13 19.82 10.05
C LEU A 662 7.60 20.59 8.81
N PHE A 663 6.44 20.24 8.23
CA PHE A 663 5.95 20.80 6.96
C PHE A 663 4.60 21.54 7.06
N TRP A 664 4.28 22.13 8.21
CA TRP A 664 2.97 22.73 8.47
C TRP A 664 2.60 23.88 7.51
N ILE A 665 3.55 24.75 7.16
CA ILE A 665 3.31 25.94 6.32
C ILE A 665 2.88 25.56 4.90
N CYS A 666 3.55 24.57 4.29
CA CYS A 666 3.19 24.07 2.96
C CYS A 666 1.78 23.44 2.93
N LYS A 667 1.38 22.75 4.01
CA LYS A 667 0.05 22.15 4.13
C LYS A 667 -1.05 23.22 4.23
N ALA A 668 -0.80 24.34 4.89
CA ALA A 668 -1.77 25.43 5.05
C ALA A 668 -2.09 26.12 3.72
N CYS A 669 -1.07 26.47 2.92
CA CYS A 669 -1.26 27.08 1.60
C CYS A 669 -2.06 26.17 0.65
N PHE A 670 -1.74 24.88 0.64
CA PHE A 670 -2.44 23.90 -0.19
C PHE A 670 -3.92 23.71 0.20
N ARG A 671 -4.23 23.74 1.50
CA ARG A 671 -5.62 23.70 1.99
C ARG A 671 -6.41 24.91 1.51
N CYS A 672 -5.82 26.10 1.52
CA CYS A 672 -6.47 27.31 1.01
C CYS A 672 -6.84 27.17 -0.48
N LEU A 673 -5.92 26.70 -1.31
CA LEU A 673 -6.17 26.44 -2.74
C LEU A 673 -7.28 25.40 -2.96
N LYS A 674 -7.29 24.31 -2.19
CA LYS A 674 -8.34 23.29 -2.24
C LYS A 674 -9.72 23.85 -1.89
N ARG A 675 -9.82 24.68 -0.85
CA ARG A 675 -11.07 25.34 -0.44
C ARG A 675 -11.59 26.26 -1.54
N LEU A 676 -10.70 27.05 -2.14
CA LEU A 676 -11.06 27.99 -3.21
C LEU A 676 -11.56 27.23 -4.45
N LYS A 677 -10.89 26.14 -4.83
CA LYS A 677 -11.34 25.25 -5.92
C LYS A 677 -12.73 24.68 -5.67
N MET A 678 -12.98 24.12 -4.48
CA MET A 678 -14.30 23.53 -4.15
C MET A 678 -15.43 24.56 -4.08
N ARG A 679 -15.12 25.80 -3.68
CA ARG A 679 -16.10 26.89 -3.62
C ARG A 679 -16.49 27.39 -5.01
N TRP A 680 -15.53 27.51 -5.92
CA TRP A 680 -15.76 28.03 -7.28
C TRP A 680 -16.27 26.97 -8.24
N PHE A 681 -15.83 25.72 -8.08
CA PHE A 681 -16.17 24.61 -8.95
C PHE A 681 -16.64 23.41 -8.12
N LEU A 682 -17.91 23.45 -7.70
CA LEU A 682 -18.54 22.30 -7.07
C LEU A 682 -18.72 21.19 -8.13
N PRO A 683 -18.07 20.02 -7.99
CA PRO A 683 -18.10 18.99 -9.03
C PRO A 683 -19.51 18.40 -9.16
N ALA A 684 -19.91 17.98 -10.36
CA ALA A 684 -21.20 17.28 -10.53
C ALA A 684 -21.24 15.95 -9.75
N VAL A 685 -20.09 15.30 -9.62
CA VAL A 685 -19.91 14.05 -8.87
C VAL A 685 -18.75 14.23 -7.91
N LEU A 686 -19.02 14.12 -6.61
CA LEU A 686 -18.03 14.23 -5.54
C LEU A 686 -17.75 12.85 -4.95
N ASP A 687 -16.54 12.35 -5.14
CA ASP A 687 -16.09 11.12 -4.49
C ASP A 687 -15.87 11.36 -3.00
N THR A 688 -16.51 10.53 -2.17
CA THR A 688 -16.34 10.59 -0.72
C THR A 688 -15.04 9.92 -0.26
N GLY A 689 -14.39 9.12 -1.09
CA GLY A 689 -13.22 8.32 -0.71
C GLY A 689 -13.56 7.05 0.09
N GLN A 690 -14.86 6.72 0.23
CA GLN A 690 -15.37 5.46 0.81
C GLN A 690 -15.94 4.52 -0.27
N GLY A 691 -15.67 4.82 -1.54
CA GLY A 691 -16.15 4.06 -2.69
C GLY A 691 -17.58 4.39 -3.13
N PHE A 692 -18.24 5.39 -2.55
CA PHE A 692 -19.51 5.95 -3.04
C PHE A 692 -19.41 7.46 -3.27
N LYS A 693 -20.30 8.00 -4.10
CA LYS A 693 -20.26 9.36 -4.63
C LYS A 693 -21.51 10.15 -4.23
N LEU A 694 -21.30 11.44 -3.94
CA LEU A 694 -22.37 12.42 -3.86
C LEU A 694 -22.58 13.02 -5.26
N VAL A 695 -23.83 13.23 -5.64
CA VAL A 695 -24.20 13.53 -7.03
C VAL A 695 -25.10 14.75 -7.10
N LYS A 696 -24.86 15.54 -8.14
CA LYS A 696 -25.62 16.73 -8.49
C LYS A 696 -26.05 16.62 -9.96
N SER A 697 -27.32 16.89 -10.19
CA SER A 697 -27.92 17.02 -11.53
C SER A 697 -27.61 18.33 -12.23
#